data_AF-A0A534C892-F1
#
_entry.id   AF-A0A534C892-F1
#
_cell.length_a   1.000
_cell.length_b   1.000
_cell.length_c   1.000
_cell.angle_alpha   90.00
_cell.angle_beta   90.00
_cell.angle_gamma   90.00
#
_symmetry.space_group_name_H-M   'P 1'
#
loop_
_entity.id
_entity.type
_entity.pdbx_description
1 polymer ?
#
loop_
_entity_poly.entity_id
_entity_poly.type
_entity_poly.pdbx_seq_one_letter_code
_entity_poly.pdbx_strand_id
1 'polypeptide(L)'
;MNTGRLMNGFEFIPGGRRALKAVPAVALTLVLVTAAACTRLPLASPDGTVTGSGSGTGTGPGTGGGTGSTGYSGPAAANADVLSFQTHLWVNINGSDRCGGCHKAGGNAPLFARPDDVNLAYQAVGPLVNFTDPAQSELVVKVGGGHNCFLASAQDCANTMTTWIKNWIGGTSSAALGIALTPPPDQGVAGSKLFPADSSQFQALIWSPILRRFCSDCHRPDAATPQTPYFASADPAQAYLAAQLKIDLNTPSQSRFVVRLRDQFHHCWATAAGGAPDCPGSAAAMLAAITSYAGQIPVTNVDPTLVLSRALSLKQGTSASGASRYEANIIAKYEFKTASGSTAYDTSAVAPAADLTLTGIGWVSGWGISIGAGGAAQASASASQKLAQIIQSTGEYSIEVWATPANVAQTNAYILTYSGDNANRNMTLGQHAMQYEARTRSSNTDNNGAPALLTSATGMFAQASLQHIVLTYDAVNGQQIYVNGTYTGDADPSKGGTLGNWDSTFALVLGNETTGQRQWQGVIKFAAIHSRALTATQVQQNFAAGVGERYYLLFNVSSLTGVLQSFIMMEGSQYDSYSYLFRKPRFISLDPNAAPANIPISGIRIGVNGTIARVGQSYATANATIGSPNYTFAGGQLLSNVGAVIASDKGADSDIFFLSFDQLGSNSHRFAEPTITSPPMTADNTPRADFGIATFERVNRSMSAITGVPITNSTVAALYNSEQQSLPSAPRIDAFLTAHQTAITQLATAYCGQLIDTQSLRDASFGNGLDASLTATSAAFFGTATPNTANRSIVIDALIAKAIGTNVDTTAASAARNELNALLTRIPTLSATATVSQATKAACTAVLASAAVTLQ
;
A
#
# COMPACT_ATOMS: atom_id res chain seq x y z
N MET A 1 9.33 -17.54 47.38
CA MET A 1 9.20 -18.87 48.00
C MET A 1 8.23 -19.70 47.18
N ASN A 2 8.70 -20.87 46.72
CA ASN A 2 8.03 -22.10 46.28
C ASN A 2 6.89 -22.12 45.24
N THR A 3 7.26 -22.51 44.01
CA THR A 3 6.87 -23.76 43.30
C THR A 3 5.66 -24.59 43.78
N GLY A 4 4.80 -25.01 42.84
CA GLY A 4 3.99 -26.22 42.99
C GLY A 4 2.81 -26.41 42.03
N ARG A 5 2.89 -27.45 41.19
CA ARG A 5 1.80 -28.22 40.51
C ARG A 5 1.11 -27.66 39.27
N LEU A 6 1.71 -28.00 38.12
CA LEU A 6 1.00 -28.55 36.95
C LEU A 6 0.89 -30.07 37.11
N MET A 7 -0.27 -30.65 36.76
CA MET A 7 -0.53 -32.01 36.23
C MET A 7 -1.88 -32.54 36.73
N ASN A 8 -2.85 -32.68 35.81
CA ASN A 8 -3.52 -33.95 35.49
C ASN A 8 -4.80 -33.71 34.68
N GLY A 9 -4.96 -34.46 33.59
CA GLY A 9 -6.27 -34.72 33.00
C GLY A 9 -6.29 -34.71 31.49
N PHE A 10 -5.84 -35.79 30.84
CA PHE A 10 -6.40 -36.21 29.56
C PHE A 10 -6.50 -37.75 29.54
N GLU A 11 -7.75 -38.23 29.59
CA GLU A 11 -8.17 -39.60 29.33
C GLU A 11 -8.06 -39.91 27.84
N PHE A 12 -7.61 -41.11 27.49
CA PHE A 12 -7.71 -41.68 26.14
C PHE A 12 -8.84 -42.72 26.10
N ILE A 13 -9.81 -42.52 25.21
CA ILE A 13 -10.86 -43.51 24.85
C ILE A 13 -10.39 -44.29 23.60
N PRO A 14 -10.58 -45.63 23.53
CA PRO A 14 -10.07 -46.48 22.45
C PRO A 14 -11.10 -46.79 21.35
N GLY A 15 -10.65 -46.88 20.10
CA GLY A 15 -11.38 -47.44 18.95
C GLY A 15 -10.86 -46.82 17.64
N GLY A 16 -10.66 -47.50 16.53
CA GLY A 16 -10.93 -48.88 16.13
C GLY A 16 -10.35 -49.11 14.72
N ARG A 17 -10.07 -50.38 14.43
CA ARG A 17 -9.48 -50.93 13.19
C ARG A 17 -10.18 -50.49 11.90
N ARG A 18 -9.43 -50.14 10.85
CA ARG A 18 -9.47 -50.77 9.49
C ARG A 18 -8.56 -50.09 8.44
N ALA A 19 -7.82 -50.95 7.73
CA ALA A 19 -7.40 -50.88 6.33
C ALA A 19 -6.33 -49.86 5.89
N LEU A 20 -5.05 -50.29 5.90
CA LEU A 20 -4.04 -49.85 4.93
C LEU A 20 -3.71 -51.05 4.03
N LYS A 21 -4.24 -51.01 2.80
CA LYS A 21 -3.81 -51.83 1.68
C LYS A 21 -2.70 -51.09 0.93
N ALA A 22 -1.77 -51.88 0.41
CA ALA A 22 -0.52 -51.53 -0.27
C ALA A 22 -0.63 -50.52 -1.42
N VAL A 23 0.42 -49.70 -1.60
CA VAL A 23 0.79 -48.98 -2.83
C VAL A 23 2.33 -48.99 -2.97
N PRO A 24 2.91 -49.16 -4.18
CA PRO A 24 4.22 -49.78 -4.37
C PRO A 24 5.41 -48.81 -4.50
N ALA A 25 6.60 -49.39 -4.39
CA ALA A 25 7.91 -48.76 -4.50
C ALA A 25 8.24 -48.29 -5.93
N VAL A 26 8.46 -46.98 -6.11
CA VAL A 26 9.41 -46.41 -7.09
C VAL A 26 9.80 -45.00 -6.62
N ALA A 27 11.01 -44.80 -6.08
CA ALA A 27 11.78 -43.55 -6.11
C ALA A 27 13.06 -43.72 -5.27
N LEU A 28 14.08 -44.40 -5.78
CA LEU A 28 15.42 -44.36 -5.19
C LEU A 28 16.50 -44.60 -6.24
N THR A 29 16.70 -43.63 -7.13
CA THR A 29 17.83 -43.66 -8.07
C THR A 29 18.24 -42.26 -8.54
N LEU A 30 18.73 -41.36 -7.66
CA LEU A 30 19.62 -40.26 -8.10
C LEU A 30 20.32 -39.51 -6.95
N VAL A 31 21.27 -40.15 -6.25
CA VAL A 31 22.30 -39.42 -5.50
C VAL A 31 23.57 -40.28 -5.50
N LEU A 32 24.48 -40.07 -6.47
CA LEU A 32 25.91 -40.44 -6.41
C LEU A 32 26.60 -40.19 -7.78
N VAL A 33 26.83 -38.93 -8.16
CA VAL A 33 27.99 -38.51 -8.97
C VAL A 33 28.30 -37.04 -8.60
N THR A 34 29.57 -36.66 -8.66
CA THR A 34 30.18 -35.33 -8.49
C THR A 34 30.53 -34.85 -7.07
N ALA A 35 31.68 -35.33 -6.57
CA ALA A 35 32.62 -34.51 -5.82
C ALA A 35 34.06 -34.94 -6.17
N ALA A 36 34.76 -34.15 -6.99
CA ALA A 36 36.23 -34.08 -7.00
C ALA A 36 36.72 -32.92 -7.90
N ALA A 37 37.72 -32.20 -7.38
CA ALA A 37 38.66 -31.31 -8.05
C ALA A 37 38.26 -29.83 -8.23
N CYS A 38 38.54 -29.06 -7.18
CA CYS A 38 39.02 -27.69 -7.29
C CYS A 38 40.43 -27.65 -6.67
N THR A 39 41.44 -27.12 -7.38
CA THR A 39 42.37 -26.09 -6.87
C THR A 39 43.50 -25.79 -7.87
N ARG A 40 43.89 -24.50 -7.86
CA ARG A 40 45.18 -23.84 -8.22
C ARG A 40 45.31 -23.24 -9.62
N LEU A 41 45.49 -21.91 -9.66
CA LEU A 41 46.61 -21.15 -10.26
C LEU A 41 46.45 -19.63 -9.93
N PRO A 42 47.51 -18.80 -10.05
CA PRO A 42 47.87 -17.75 -9.10
C PRO A 42 47.79 -16.31 -9.64
N LEU A 43 48.08 -15.36 -8.75
CA LEU A 43 48.28 -13.93 -8.99
C LEU A 43 49.32 -13.62 -10.08
N ALA A 44 49.05 -12.58 -10.87
CA ALA A 44 50.06 -11.70 -11.46
C ALA A 44 49.49 -10.27 -11.60
N SER A 45 50.25 -9.30 -11.09
CA SER A 45 50.26 -7.87 -11.43
C SER A 45 51.72 -7.54 -11.84
N PRO A 46 52.07 -6.31 -12.24
CA PRO A 46 51.50 -5.33 -13.16
C PRO A 46 52.52 -4.90 -14.26
N ASP A 47 52.10 -4.19 -15.31
CA ASP A 47 52.86 -3.05 -15.90
C ASP A 47 52.20 -2.53 -17.19
N GLY A 48 52.30 -1.22 -17.43
CA GLY A 48 51.95 -0.60 -18.71
C GLY A 48 51.60 0.89 -18.61
N THR A 49 52.62 1.73 -18.70
CA THR A 49 52.65 3.20 -18.56
C THR A 49 52.32 4.00 -19.84
N VAL A 50 51.63 5.13 -19.64
CA VAL A 50 51.88 6.53 -20.13
C VAL A 50 51.74 6.94 -21.61
N THR A 51 51.01 8.06 -21.80
CA THR A 51 51.20 9.28 -22.67
C THR A 51 49.84 9.68 -23.31
N GLY A 52 49.40 10.92 -23.47
CA GLY A 52 49.88 12.28 -23.19
C GLY A 52 48.70 13.25 -23.45
N SER A 53 48.51 14.28 -22.61
CA SER A 53 48.77 15.71 -22.90
C SER A 53 47.79 16.45 -23.82
N GLY A 54 47.19 17.52 -23.29
CA GLY A 54 46.40 18.50 -24.05
C GLY A 54 45.78 19.58 -23.16
N SER A 55 46.62 20.51 -22.67
CA SER A 55 46.23 21.72 -21.96
C SER A 55 45.62 22.77 -22.90
N GLY A 56 44.55 23.44 -22.46
CA GLY A 56 44.02 24.66 -23.08
C GLY A 56 43.30 25.52 -22.04
N THR A 57 43.93 26.64 -21.67
CA THR A 57 43.39 27.69 -20.80
C THR A 57 42.35 28.53 -21.55
N GLY A 58 41.16 28.74 -20.95
CA GLY A 58 40.12 29.61 -21.49
C GLY A 58 39.36 30.31 -20.38
N THR A 59 39.77 31.55 -20.12
CA THR A 59 39.04 32.67 -19.49
C THR A 59 37.56 32.45 -19.12
N GLY A 60 37.21 32.69 -17.85
CA GLY A 60 35.83 32.97 -17.49
C GLY A 60 35.31 34.22 -18.21
N PRO A 61 34.01 34.26 -18.53
CA PRO A 61 33.22 35.42 -18.11
C PRO A 61 31.78 35.06 -17.71
N GLY A 62 31.21 35.89 -16.84
CA GLY A 62 29.78 36.22 -16.89
C GLY A 62 28.87 35.48 -15.92
N THR A 63 28.76 36.02 -14.70
CA THR A 63 27.49 36.01 -13.96
C THR A 63 26.43 36.73 -14.80
N GLY A 64 25.55 35.98 -15.46
CA GLY A 64 24.39 36.52 -16.16
C GLY A 64 23.80 35.59 -17.21
N GLY A 65 22.54 35.20 -17.00
CA GLY A 65 21.70 34.45 -17.95
C GLY A 65 20.86 33.43 -17.18
N GLY A 66 19.56 33.56 -17.01
CA GLY A 66 18.57 34.26 -17.81
C GLY A 66 17.39 33.30 -17.97
N THR A 67 16.53 33.22 -16.95
CA THR A 67 15.24 32.54 -17.05
C THR A 67 14.39 33.29 -18.07
N GLY A 68 13.73 32.55 -18.96
CA GLY A 68 13.06 33.08 -20.15
C GLY A 68 12.18 34.29 -19.86
N SER A 69 12.58 35.45 -20.39
CA SER A 69 11.70 36.61 -20.53
C SER A 69 10.72 36.32 -21.67
N THR A 70 9.50 35.93 -21.31
CA THR A 70 8.34 36.09 -22.19
C THR A 70 7.75 37.48 -21.95
N GLY A 71 8.09 38.42 -22.83
CA GLY A 71 7.27 39.62 -23.10
C GLY A 71 7.22 40.75 -22.05
N TYR A 72 7.94 40.68 -20.93
CA TYR A 72 7.97 41.78 -19.96
C TYR A 72 8.94 42.89 -20.39
N SER A 73 8.43 44.12 -20.57
CA SER A 73 9.24 45.30 -20.94
C SER A 73 9.14 46.45 -19.93
N GLY A 74 8.45 46.21 -18.82
CA GLY A 74 8.19 47.21 -17.79
C GLY A 74 9.30 47.39 -16.75
N PRO A 75 9.10 48.31 -15.78
CA PRO A 75 10.03 48.55 -14.67
C PRO A 75 10.31 47.29 -13.84
N ALA A 76 11.45 47.23 -13.15
CA ALA A 76 11.70 46.14 -12.21
C ALA A 76 10.64 46.09 -11.09
N ALA A 77 10.46 44.91 -10.48
CA ALA A 77 9.60 44.75 -9.31
C ALA A 77 10.07 45.67 -8.16
N ALA A 78 9.15 46.43 -7.58
CA ALA A 78 9.46 47.45 -6.57
C ALA A 78 9.90 46.88 -5.22
N ASN A 79 9.54 45.62 -4.92
CA ASN A 79 9.94 44.91 -3.72
C ASN A 79 9.88 43.39 -3.92
N ALA A 80 10.29 42.63 -2.90
CA ALA A 80 10.35 41.17 -2.94
C ALA A 80 8.98 40.49 -3.15
N ASP A 81 7.90 41.09 -2.65
CA ASP A 81 6.55 40.56 -2.80
C ASP A 81 6.03 40.76 -4.24
N VAL A 82 6.28 41.94 -4.83
CA VAL A 82 6.00 42.18 -6.26
C VAL A 82 6.84 41.25 -7.15
N LEU A 83 8.08 40.98 -6.77
CA LEU A 83 8.92 40.01 -7.48
C LEU A 83 8.35 38.59 -7.36
N SER A 84 7.90 38.20 -6.16
CA SER A 84 7.24 36.91 -5.92
C SER A 84 5.94 36.77 -6.73
N PHE A 85 5.12 37.82 -6.79
CA PHE A 85 3.96 37.89 -7.68
C PHE A 85 4.37 37.73 -9.14
N GLN A 86 5.41 38.44 -9.56
CA GLN A 86 5.93 38.39 -10.92
C GLN A 86 6.29 36.96 -11.33
N THR A 87 7.02 36.26 -10.46
CA THR A 87 7.59 34.93 -10.74
C THR A 87 6.60 33.78 -10.55
N HIS A 88 5.58 33.93 -9.71
CA HIS A 88 4.70 32.82 -9.34
C HIS A 88 3.27 32.93 -9.86
N LEU A 89 2.77 34.14 -10.12
CA LEU A 89 1.42 34.36 -10.66
C LEU A 89 1.44 35.08 -12.00
N TRP A 90 2.07 36.25 -12.08
CA TRP A 90 2.01 37.11 -13.28
C TRP A 90 2.56 36.43 -14.53
N VAL A 91 3.72 35.76 -14.42
CA VAL A 91 4.35 35.04 -15.55
C VAL A 91 3.42 33.99 -16.15
N ASN A 92 2.54 33.42 -15.32
CA ASN A 92 1.60 32.37 -15.70
C ASN A 92 0.31 32.91 -16.32
N ILE A 93 -0.09 34.17 -16.07
CA ILE A 93 -1.38 34.71 -16.51
C ILE A 93 -1.28 35.76 -17.61
N ASN A 94 -0.09 36.34 -17.85
CA ASN A 94 0.10 37.45 -18.80
C ASN A 94 -0.01 37.06 -20.28
N GLY A 95 -0.01 35.76 -20.60
CA GLY A 95 -0.11 35.26 -21.97
C GLY A 95 -1.38 35.74 -22.68
N SER A 96 -1.29 35.98 -23.99
CA SER A 96 -2.44 36.35 -24.82
C SER A 96 -3.47 35.23 -24.95
N ASP A 97 -3.04 33.99 -24.75
CA ASP A 97 -3.85 32.77 -24.64
C ASP A 97 -4.52 32.60 -23.27
N ARG A 98 -4.28 33.52 -22.32
CA ARG A 98 -4.79 33.49 -20.95
C ARG A 98 -5.40 34.83 -20.55
N CYS A 99 -5.19 35.25 -19.30
CA CYS A 99 -5.78 36.47 -18.76
C CYS A 99 -5.26 37.73 -19.47
N GLY A 100 -3.99 37.73 -19.91
CA GLY A 100 -3.38 38.85 -20.63
C GLY A 100 -4.00 39.15 -21.99
N GLY A 101 -4.81 38.24 -22.54
CA GLY A 101 -5.64 38.53 -23.72
C GLY A 101 -6.65 39.66 -23.47
N CYS A 102 -7.20 39.75 -22.26
CA CYS A 102 -8.25 40.72 -21.89
C CYS A 102 -7.80 41.70 -20.79
N HIS A 103 -7.03 41.28 -19.80
CA HIS A 103 -6.69 42.03 -18.57
C HIS A 103 -5.32 42.72 -18.64
N LYS A 104 -4.87 43.08 -19.84
CA LYS A 104 -3.63 43.83 -20.11
C LYS A 104 -3.86 45.34 -20.12
N ALA A 105 -2.79 46.15 -20.17
CA ALA A 105 -2.91 47.58 -20.38
C ALA A 105 -3.70 47.90 -21.67
N GLY A 106 -4.70 48.79 -21.55
CA GLY A 106 -5.65 49.09 -22.62
C GLY A 106 -6.75 48.05 -22.84
N GLY A 107 -6.82 47.01 -22.00
CA GLY A 107 -7.87 45.98 -22.00
C GLY A 107 -8.99 46.24 -20.99
N ASN A 108 -9.68 45.16 -20.59
CA ASN A 108 -10.80 45.18 -19.64
C ASN A 108 -10.29 45.18 -18.19
N ALA A 109 -10.79 46.12 -17.38
CA ALA A 109 -10.54 46.12 -15.95
C ALA A 109 -11.13 44.87 -15.27
N PRO A 110 -10.51 44.35 -14.19
CA PRO A 110 -9.26 44.82 -13.56
C PRO A 110 -8.00 44.45 -14.37
N LEU A 111 -6.99 45.33 -14.43
CA LEU A 111 -5.82 45.23 -15.33
C LEU A 111 -4.63 44.49 -14.69
N PHE A 112 -4.88 43.31 -14.12
CA PHE A 112 -3.92 42.54 -13.32
C PHE A 112 -2.94 41.68 -14.13
N ALA A 113 -3.12 41.54 -15.44
CA ALA A 113 -2.28 40.72 -16.32
C ALA A 113 -1.50 41.57 -17.35
N ARG A 114 -1.25 42.85 -17.01
CA ARG A 114 -0.59 43.81 -17.89
C ARG A 114 0.92 43.56 -18.01
N PRO A 115 1.50 43.59 -19.23
CA PRO A 115 2.93 43.32 -19.45
C PRO A 115 3.85 44.54 -19.48
N ASP A 116 3.27 45.74 -19.42
CA ASP A 116 3.97 47.02 -19.45
C ASP A 116 4.43 47.50 -18.06
N ASP A 117 3.79 47.07 -16.97
CA ASP A 117 4.22 47.36 -15.59
C ASP A 117 3.68 46.35 -14.58
N VAL A 118 4.57 45.53 -14.02
CA VAL A 118 4.23 44.49 -13.03
C VAL A 118 3.82 45.09 -11.68
N ASN A 119 4.29 46.29 -11.34
CA ASN A 119 3.92 46.96 -10.09
C ASN A 119 2.47 47.42 -10.13
N LEU A 120 2.02 47.93 -11.28
CA LEU A 120 0.62 48.28 -11.50
C LEU A 120 -0.26 47.04 -11.64
N ALA A 121 0.25 45.95 -12.22
CA ALA A 121 -0.43 44.66 -12.25
C ALA A 121 -0.67 44.12 -10.82
N TYR A 122 0.35 44.20 -9.96
CA TYR A 122 0.29 43.81 -8.55
C TYR A 122 -0.77 44.61 -7.77
N GLN A 123 -0.82 45.92 -7.96
CA GLN A 123 -1.85 46.77 -7.31
C GLN A 123 -3.27 46.39 -7.75
N ALA A 124 -3.46 46.02 -9.02
CA ALA A 124 -4.76 45.62 -9.55
C ALA A 124 -5.18 44.21 -9.13
N VAL A 125 -4.23 43.31 -8.83
CA VAL A 125 -4.52 41.92 -8.45
C VAL A 125 -4.85 41.78 -6.96
N GLY A 126 -4.26 42.60 -6.09
CA GLY A 126 -4.38 42.49 -4.63
C GLY A 126 -5.83 42.37 -4.13
N PRO A 127 -6.78 43.22 -4.57
CA PRO A 127 -8.19 43.13 -4.16
C PRO A 127 -8.92 41.85 -4.60
N LEU A 128 -8.39 41.12 -5.58
CA LEU A 128 -8.99 39.91 -6.15
C LEU A 128 -8.51 38.63 -5.46
N VAL A 129 -7.60 38.77 -4.49
CA VAL A 129 -6.87 37.67 -3.88
C VAL A 129 -7.17 37.61 -2.39
N ASN A 130 -7.58 36.43 -1.93
CA ASN A 130 -7.70 36.15 -0.51
C ASN A 130 -6.39 35.52 -0.03
N PHE A 131 -5.56 36.34 0.63
CA PHE A 131 -4.24 35.92 1.12
C PHE A 131 -4.30 34.91 2.27
N THR A 132 -5.44 34.77 2.95
CA THR A 132 -5.64 33.80 4.04
C THR A 132 -6.16 32.47 3.50
N ASP A 133 -7.09 32.51 2.55
CA ASP A 133 -7.62 31.34 1.86
C ASP A 133 -7.52 31.53 0.34
N PRO A 134 -6.36 31.19 -0.26
CA PRO A 134 -6.14 31.36 -1.69
C PRO A 134 -7.20 30.72 -2.58
N ALA A 135 -7.83 29.62 -2.14
CA ALA A 135 -8.86 28.92 -2.92
C ALA A 135 -10.16 29.73 -3.04
N GLN A 136 -10.39 30.69 -2.14
CA GLN A 136 -11.53 31.61 -2.16
C GLN A 136 -11.20 32.95 -2.83
N SER A 137 -10.02 33.09 -3.46
CA SER A 137 -9.68 34.27 -4.25
C SER A 137 -10.67 34.44 -5.40
N GLU A 138 -11.08 35.68 -5.71
CA GLU A 138 -12.01 35.96 -6.81
C GLU A 138 -11.49 35.42 -8.14
N LEU A 139 -10.18 35.53 -8.38
CA LEU A 139 -9.51 34.93 -9.55
C LEU A 139 -9.75 33.42 -9.65
N VAL A 140 -9.65 32.70 -8.54
CA VAL A 140 -9.84 31.25 -8.46
C VAL A 140 -11.30 30.89 -8.71
N VAL A 141 -12.22 31.58 -8.03
CA VAL A 141 -13.66 31.34 -8.17
C VAL A 141 -14.14 31.62 -9.60
N LYS A 142 -13.66 32.71 -10.22
CA LYS A 142 -14.02 33.06 -11.60
C LYS A 142 -13.55 32.03 -12.60
N VAL A 143 -12.28 31.64 -12.54
CA VAL A 143 -11.72 30.63 -13.46
C VAL A 143 -12.32 29.25 -13.18
N GLY A 144 -12.58 28.91 -11.92
CA GLY A 144 -13.31 27.71 -11.50
C GLY A 144 -14.75 27.64 -12.00
N GLY A 145 -15.38 28.79 -12.24
CA GLY A 145 -16.67 28.91 -12.94
C GLY A 145 -16.58 28.76 -14.46
N GLY A 146 -15.38 28.50 -15.01
CA GLY A 146 -15.13 28.28 -16.45
C GLY A 146 -14.66 29.51 -17.23
N HIS A 147 -14.47 30.67 -16.59
CA HIS A 147 -14.05 31.88 -17.28
C HIS A 147 -12.59 31.78 -17.75
N ASN A 148 -12.38 31.68 -19.07
CA ASN A 148 -11.05 31.60 -19.71
C ASN A 148 -10.12 30.55 -19.07
N CYS A 149 -10.70 29.40 -18.71
CA CYS A 149 -9.91 28.27 -18.23
C CYS A 149 -8.99 27.77 -19.35
N PHE A 150 -7.70 27.69 -19.03
CA PHE A 150 -6.60 27.30 -19.92
C PHE A 150 -6.30 25.79 -19.89
N LEU A 151 -7.13 25.01 -19.19
CA LEU A 151 -7.13 23.55 -19.14
C LEU A 151 -8.53 23.05 -19.54
N ALA A 152 -8.71 21.74 -19.76
CA ALA A 152 -10.03 21.22 -20.14
C ALA A 152 -11.04 21.20 -18.96
N SER A 153 -10.56 21.31 -17.73
CA SER A 153 -11.35 21.25 -16.50
C SER A 153 -11.28 22.57 -15.74
N ALA A 154 -12.43 23.21 -15.53
CA ALA A 154 -12.54 24.45 -14.78
C ALA A 154 -12.02 24.31 -13.34
N GLN A 155 -12.30 23.17 -12.70
CA GLN A 155 -11.79 22.86 -11.37
C GLN A 155 -10.27 22.75 -11.35
N ASP A 156 -9.65 22.20 -12.40
CA ASP A 156 -8.20 22.09 -12.47
C ASP A 156 -7.52 23.44 -12.75
N CYS A 157 -8.17 24.31 -13.53
CA CYS A 157 -7.74 25.70 -13.61
C CYS A 157 -7.82 26.43 -12.26
N ALA A 158 -8.89 26.22 -11.48
CA ALA A 158 -9.01 26.77 -10.12
C ALA A 158 -7.93 26.23 -9.18
N ASN A 159 -7.67 24.93 -9.21
CA ASN A 159 -6.61 24.29 -8.43
C ASN A 159 -5.23 24.86 -8.81
N THR A 160 -4.97 25.02 -10.11
CA THR A 160 -3.70 25.57 -10.63
C THR A 160 -3.50 27.02 -10.23
N MET A 161 -4.55 27.85 -10.38
CA MET A 161 -4.55 29.25 -9.94
C MET A 161 -4.33 29.38 -8.43
N THR A 162 -4.96 28.50 -7.64
CA THR A 162 -4.74 28.42 -6.18
C THR A 162 -3.28 28.15 -5.86
N THR A 163 -2.63 27.23 -6.58
CA THR A 163 -1.20 26.93 -6.42
C THR A 163 -0.32 28.13 -6.78
N TRP A 164 -0.61 28.85 -7.88
CA TRP A 164 0.12 30.08 -8.25
C TRP A 164 0.05 31.14 -7.16
N ILE A 165 -1.14 31.38 -6.61
CA ILE A 165 -1.35 32.32 -5.51
C ILE A 165 -0.61 31.85 -4.25
N LYS A 166 -0.70 30.56 -3.89
CA LYS A 166 0.03 30.00 -2.74
C LYS A 166 1.54 30.15 -2.89
N ASN A 167 2.09 29.93 -4.09
CA ASN A 167 3.52 30.07 -4.34
C ASN A 167 3.97 31.54 -4.26
N TRP A 168 3.15 32.46 -4.74
CA TRP A 168 3.39 33.89 -4.55
C TRP A 168 3.42 34.25 -3.06
N ILE A 169 2.43 33.81 -2.27
CA ILE A 169 2.35 34.08 -0.82
C ILE A 169 3.52 33.40 -0.06
N GLY A 170 3.85 32.16 -0.43
CA GLY A 170 4.91 31.37 0.21
C GLY A 170 6.33 31.82 -0.17
N GLY A 171 6.50 32.53 -1.29
CA GLY A 171 7.80 33.05 -1.75
C GLY A 171 8.42 34.09 -0.81
N THR A 172 7.62 34.72 0.06
CA THR A 172 8.09 35.69 1.07
C THR A 172 8.31 35.10 2.47
N SER A 173 7.87 33.86 2.71
CA SER A 173 8.02 33.19 4.01
C SER A 173 7.81 31.68 3.88
N SER A 174 8.87 30.92 4.09
CA SER A 174 8.87 29.44 4.19
C SER A 174 8.21 28.90 5.47
N ALA A 175 7.39 29.70 6.15
CA ALA A 175 6.62 29.28 7.30
C ALA A 175 5.32 28.62 6.82
N ALA A 176 5.17 27.32 7.08
CA ALA A 176 3.93 26.59 6.86
C ALA A 176 2.77 27.33 7.55
N LEU A 177 1.90 27.96 6.76
CA LEU A 177 0.63 28.47 7.25
C LEU A 177 -0.18 27.25 7.76
N GLY A 178 -0.42 27.18 9.06
CA GLY A 178 -1.26 26.15 9.66
C GLY A 178 -2.66 26.18 9.04
N ILE A 179 -3.31 25.01 8.94
CA ILE A 179 -4.70 24.95 8.45
C ILE A 179 -5.60 25.71 9.44
N ALA A 180 -6.26 26.77 8.96
CA ALA A 180 -7.33 27.41 9.71
C ALA A 180 -8.55 26.48 9.73
N LEU A 181 -8.89 25.96 10.91
CA LEU A 181 -10.07 25.12 11.11
C LEU A 181 -11.33 25.99 11.08
N THR A 182 -12.32 25.58 10.30
CA THR A 182 -13.61 26.27 10.17
C THR A 182 -14.73 25.42 10.76
N PRO A 183 -15.58 25.96 11.65
CA PRO A 183 -16.75 25.24 12.15
C PRO A 183 -17.66 24.77 10.99
N PRO A 184 -18.09 23.50 10.96
CA PRO A 184 -19.08 23.04 9.99
C PRO A 184 -20.48 23.60 10.32
N PRO A 185 -21.43 23.53 9.37
CA PRO A 185 -22.82 23.87 9.62
C PRO A 185 -23.40 23.11 10.82
N ASP A 186 -24.19 23.78 11.65
CA ASP A 186 -24.84 23.14 12.80
C ASP A 186 -26.03 22.30 12.32
N GLN A 187 -25.79 21.00 12.14
CA GLN A 187 -26.79 20.05 11.66
C GLN A 187 -27.08 18.97 12.72
N GLY A 188 -28.36 18.78 13.03
CA GLY A 188 -28.81 17.67 13.86
C GLY A 188 -28.71 16.31 13.16
N VAL A 189 -28.65 15.23 13.93
CA VAL A 189 -28.72 13.88 13.37
C VAL A 189 -30.18 13.59 12.96
N ALA A 190 -30.40 13.28 11.68
CA ALA A 190 -31.71 12.91 11.15
C ALA A 190 -31.80 11.39 10.92
N GLY A 191 -33.02 10.85 10.98
CA GLY A 191 -33.28 9.47 10.58
C GLY A 191 -33.01 9.24 9.10
N SER A 192 -32.70 8.01 8.72
CA SER A 192 -32.41 7.64 7.32
C SER A 192 -33.11 6.34 6.94
N LYS A 193 -33.47 6.24 5.66
CA LYS A 193 -33.79 4.98 5.02
C LYS A 193 -32.52 4.15 4.84
N LEU A 194 -32.60 2.86 5.14
CA LEU A 194 -31.53 1.88 4.95
C LEU A 194 -31.98 0.85 3.91
N PHE A 195 -31.06 0.38 3.09
CA PHE A 195 -31.36 -0.68 2.12
C PHE A 195 -31.83 -1.94 2.85
N PRO A 196 -33.01 -2.50 2.50
CA PRO A 196 -33.46 -3.77 3.05
C PRO A 196 -32.51 -4.92 2.67
N ALA A 197 -32.41 -5.94 3.53
CA ALA A 197 -31.70 -7.16 3.19
C ALA A 197 -32.38 -7.93 2.04
N ASP A 198 -33.71 -7.83 1.95
CA ASP A 198 -34.49 -8.37 0.84
C ASP A 198 -34.44 -7.43 -0.37
N SER A 199 -34.03 -7.98 -1.52
CA SER A 199 -33.92 -7.24 -2.78
C SER A 199 -35.19 -7.32 -3.65
N SER A 200 -36.23 -8.04 -3.25
CA SER A 200 -37.44 -8.28 -4.06
C SER A 200 -38.08 -7.01 -4.63
N GLN A 201 -38.22 -5.96 -3.81
CA GLN A 201 -38.78 -4.68 -4.24
C GLN A 201 -37.86 -3.91 -5.19
N PHE A 202 -36.54 -3.96 -4.96
CA PHE A 202 -35.57 -3.41 -5.91
C PHE A 202 -35.66 -4.14 -7.26
N GLN A 203 -35.81 -5.47 -7.22
CA GLN A 203 -35.94 -6.29 -8.41
C GLN A 203 -37.17 -5.91 -9.24
N ALA A 204 -38.32 -5.77 -8.58
CA ALA A 204 -39.59 -5.46 -9.20
C ALA A 204 -39.67 -4.03 -9.73
N LEU A 205 -39.13 -3.05 -9.01
CA LEU A 205 -39.34 -1.62 -9.30
C LEU A 205 -38.24 -1.00 -10.13
N ILE A 206 -36.99 -1.47 -10.01
CA ILE A 206 -35.82 -0.83 -10.62
C ILE A 206 -35.10 -1.79 -11.56
N TRP A 207 -34.69 -2.97 -11.09
CA TRP A 207 -33.80 -3.85 -11.86
C TRP A 207 -34.49 -4.43 -13.09
N SER A 208 -35.63 -5.11 -12.93
CA SER A 208 -36.32 -5.74 -14.07
C SER A 208 -36.83 -4.71 -15.10
N PRO A 209 -37.52 -3.62 -14.69
CA PRO A 209 -38.10 -2.69 -15.66
C PRO A 209 -37.06 -1.80 -16.35
N ILE A 210 -35.94 -1.50 -15.69
CA ILE A 210 -34.97 -0.51 -16.17
C ILE A 210 -33.56 -1.08 -16.32
N LEU A 211 -32.88 -1.46 -15.23
CA LEU A 211 -31.44 -1.78 -15.29
C LEU A 211 -31.15 -3.00 -16.18
N ARG A 212 -31.95 -4.06 -16.05
CA ARG A 212 -31.83 -5.28 -16.84
C ARG A 212 -32.21 -5.08 -18.30
N ARG A 213 -33.12 -4.13 -18.57
CA ARG A 213 -33.64 -3.87 -19.91
C ARG A 213 -32.75 -2.94 -20.73
N PHE A 214 -32.18 -1.92 -20.09
CA PHE A 214 -31.49 -0.83 -20.81
C PHE A 214 -29.99 -0.73 -20.51
N CYS A 215 -29.50 -1.40 -19.47
CA CYS A 215 -28.09 -1.30 -19.07
C CYS A 215 -27.29 -2.61 -19.20
N SER A 216 -27.95 -3.72 -19.59
CA SER A 216 -27.33 -5.07 -19.62
C SER A 216 -26.23 -5.26 -20.65
N ASP A 217 -26.19 -4.41 -21.68
CA ASP A 217 -25.22 -4.52 -22.78
C ASP A 217 -23.80 -4.14 -22.36
N CYS A 218 -23.65 -3.41 -21.24
CA CYS A 218 -22.35 -3.05 -20.66
C CYS A 218 -22.24 -3.43 -19.17
N HIS A 219 -23.31 -3.30 -18.38
CA HIS A 219 -23.25 -3.46 -16.92
C HIS A 219 -23.59 -4.88 -16.41
N ARG A 220 -23.25 -5.90 -17.21
CA ARG A 220 -23.30 -7.31 -16.83
C ARG A 220 -21.89 -7.92 -17.01
N PRO A 221 -21.44 -8.86 -16.14
CA PRO A 221 -20.10 -9.44 -16.23
C PRO A 221 -19.81 -10.21 -17.53
N ASP A 222 -20.83 -10.73 -18.21
CA ASP A 222 -20.73 -11.48 -19.48
C ASP A 222 -21.09 -10.63 -20.72
N ALA A 223 -21.13 -9.29 -20.58
CA ALA A 223 -21.35 -8.38 -21.70
C ALA A 223 -20.20 -8.43 -22.72
N ALA A 224 -20.45 -8.01 -23.96
CA ALA A 224 -19.39 -7.92 -24.97
C ALA A 224 -18.29 -6.90 -24.59
N THR A 225 -18.67 -5.84 -23.88
CA THR A 225 -17.77 -4.81 -23.34
C THR A 225 -18.09 -4.55 -21.85
N PRO A 226 -17.72 -5.46 -20.92
CA PRO A 226 -18.12 -5.35 -19.52
C PRO A 226 -17.61 -4.07 -18.85
N GLN A 227 -18.51 -3.35 -18.19
CA GLN A 227 -18.24 -2.14 -17.42
C GLN A 227 -18.73 -2.32 -15.97
N THR A 228 -17.82 -2.17 -15.02
CA THR A 228 -18.20 -2.12 -13.60
C THR A 228 -18.81 -0.76 -13.25
N PRO A 229 -19.72 -0.69 -12.26
CA PRO A 229 -20.27 -1.78 -11.46
C PRO A 229 -21.36 -2.60 -12.20
N TYR A 230 -21.51 -3.89 -11.86
CA TYR A 230 -22.41 -4.83 -12.54
C TYR A 230 -23.87 -4.81 -12.02
N PHE A 231 -24.47 -3.62 -11.96
CA PHE A 231 -25.85 -3.42 -11.48
C PHE A 231 -26.93 -3.92 -12.46
N ALA A 232 -26.56 -4.44 -13.63
CA ALA A 232 -27.45 -5.10 -14.57
C ALA A 232 -27.14 -6.60 -14.72
N SER A 233 -26.49 -7.19 -13.69
CA SER A 233 -26.20 -8.63 -13.61
C SER A 233 -27.46 -9.48 -13.86
N ALA A 234 -27.28 -10.66 -14.45
CA ALA A 234 -28.35 -11.66 -14.57
C ALA A 234 -28.73 -12.24 -13.20
N ASP A 235 -27.81 -12.20 -12.23
CA ASP A 235 -28.09 -12.47 -10.82
C ASP A 235 -28.60 -11.17 -10.16
N PRO A 236 -29.89 -11.11 -9.76
CA PRO A 236 -30.47 -9.91 -9.18
C PRO A 236 -29.86 -9.56 -7.81
N ALA A 237 -29.33 -10.53 -7.06
CA ALA A 237 -28.69 -10.27 -5.77
C ALA A 237 -27.34 -9.55 -5.97
N GLN A 238 -26.54 -9.98 -6.94
CA GLN A 238 -25.34 -9.25 -7.33
C GLN A 238 -25.66 -7.85 -7.86
N ALA A 239 -26.69 -7.74 -8.70
CA ALA A 239 -27.13 -6.45 -9.24
C ALA A 239 -27.57 -5.50 -8.12
N TYR A 240 -28.27 -6.02 -7.11
CA TYR A 240 -28.71 -5.24 -5.96
C TYR A 240 -27.53 -4.65 -5.18
N LEU A 241 -26.56 -5.49 -4.79
CA LEU A 241 -25.36 -5.03 -4.08
C LEU A 241 -24.57 -3.98 -4.88
N ALA A 242 -24.44 -4.17 -6.19
CA ALA A 242 -23.78 -3.22 -7.08
C ALA A 242 -24.55 -1.90 -7.26
N ALA A 243 -25.87 -1.90 -7.05
CA ALA A 243 -26.75 -0.74 -7.22
C ALA A 243 -26.88 0.12 -5.96
N GLN A 244 -26.68 -0.43 -4.75
CA GLN A 244 -26.88 0.27 -3.48
C GLN A 244 -26.12 1.61 -3.41
N LEU A 245 -24.81 1.60 -3.71
CA LEU A 245 -23.96 2.80 -3.74
C LEU A 245 -24.29 3.80 -4.87
N LYS A 246 -25.31 3.54 -5.68
CA LYS A 246 -25.75 4.37 -6.80
C LYS A 246 -27.16 4.93 -6.61
N ILE A 247 -27.84 4.55 -5.53
CA ILE A 247 -29.18 4.99 -5.18
C ILE A 247 -29.14 5.76 -3.85
N ASP A 248 -29.64 6.99 -3.85
CA ASP A 248 -29.92 7.72 -2.61
C ASP A 248 -31.39 7.52 -2.24
N LEU A 249 -31.65 6.76 -1.17
CA LEU A 249 -32.98 6.45 -0.68
C LEU A 249 -33.73 7.65 -0.08
N ASN A 250 -33.00 8.66 0.41
CA ASN A 250 -33.60 9.82 1.07
C ASN A 250 -33.79 10.96 0.07
N THR A 251 -32.89 11.07 -0.90
CA THR A 251 -32.96 12.04 -2.00
C THR A 251 -32.91 11.34 -3.37
N PRO A 252 -33.99 10.66 -3.80
CA PRO A 252 -34.01 9.90 -5.06
C PRO A 252 -33.47 10.65 -6.29
N SER A 253 -33.70 11.96 -6.37
CA SER A 253 -33.24 12.85 -7.45
C SER A 253 -31.72 13.04 -7.55
N GLN A 254 -30.98 12.70 -6.49
CA GLN A 254 -29.51 12.74 -6.43
C GLN A 254 -28.88 11.36 -6.67
N SER A 255 -29.70 10.30 -6.83
CA SER A 255 -29.19 8.97 -7.18
C SER A 255 -28.35 9.03 -8.45
N ARG A 256 -27.18 8.36 -8.44
CA ARG A 256 -26.23 8.39 -9.56
C ARG A 256 -26.86 7.90 -10.87
N PHE A 257 -27.80 6.95 -10.81
CA PHE A 257 -28.56 6.51 -11.97
C PHE A 257 -29.40 7.64 -12.61
N VAL A 258 -29.97 8.53 -11.81
CA VAL A 258 -30.77 9.67 -12.29
C VAL A 258 -29.85 10.75 -12.85
N VAL A 259 -28.82 11.13 -12.09
CA VAL A 259 -27.85 12.17 -12.49
C VAL A 259 -27.13 11.81 -13.78
N ARG A 260 -26.73 10.54 -13.96
CA ARG A 260 -26.07 10.07 -15.20
C ARG A 260 -26.94 10.24 -16.44
N LEU A 261 -28.24 9.97 -16.33
CA LEU A 261 -29.17 10.11 -17.44
C LEU A 261 -29.52 11.58 -17.68
N ARG A 262 -29.82 12.33 -16.61
CA ARG A 262 -30.28 13.73 -16.66
C ARG A 262 -29.19 14.69 -17.11
N ASP A 263 -28.01 14.60 -16.48
CA ASP A 263 -26.99 15.64 -16.55
C ASP A 263 -25.78 15.22 -17.41
N GLN A 264 -25.60 13.90 -17.62
CA GLN A 264 -24.46 13.35 -18.36
C GLN A 264 -24.83 12.62 -19.65
N PHE A 265 -26.13 12.59 -19.98
CA PHE A 265 -26.67 12.03 -21.22
C PHE A 265 -26.18 10.60 -21.53
N HIS A 266 -25.98 9.79 -20.49
CA HIS A 266 -25.30 8.51 -20.60
C HIS A 266 -26.24 7.40 -21.12
N HIS A 267 -26.13 7.07 -22.41
CA HIS A 267 -26.84 5.97 -23.09
C HIS A 267 -28.34 5.91 -22.77
N CYS A 268 -29.01 7.05 -22.90
CA CYS A 268 -30.45 7.15 -22.71
C CYS A 268 -31.21 6.28 -23.71
N TRP A 269 -32.43 5.86 -23.37
CA TRP A 269 -33.28 5.03 -24.20
C TRP A 269 -34.51 5.81 -24.68
N ALA A 270 -35.19 5.26 -25.69
CA ALA A 270 -36.45 5.81 -26.15
C ALA A 270 -37.57 5.47 -25.15
N THR A 271 -38.31 6.47 -24.70
CA THR A 271 -39.45 6.30 -23.79
C THR A 271 -40.74 5.88 -24.49
N ALA A 272 -40.79 6.03 -25.82
CA ALA A 272 -41.85 5.52 -26.69
C ALA A 272 -41.30 4.48 -27.68
N ALA A 273 -42.10 3.46 -28.01
CA ALA A 273 -41.72 2.43 -28.97
C ALA A 273 -41.41 3.04 -30.35
N GLY A 274 -40.23 2.75 -30.89
CA GLY A 274 -39.76 3.29 -32.17
C GLY A 274 -39.26 4.75 -32.11
N GLY A 275 -39.20 5.37 -30.92
CA GLY A 275 -38.68 6.73 -30.74
C GLY A 275 -37.15 6.81 -30.72
N ALA A 276 -36.62 8.04 -30.79
CA ALA A 276 -35.21 8.32 -30.54
C ALA A 276 -34.88 8.30 -29.02
N PRO A 277 -33.60 8.12 -28.64
CA PRO A 277 -33.16 8.27 -27.25
C PRO A 277 -33.61 9.57 -26.59
N ASP A 278 -34.23 9.48 -25.42
CA ASP A 278 -34.80 10.61 -24.66
C ASP A 278 -34.24 10.63 -23.24
N CYS A 279 -33.23 11.48 -23.00
CA CYS A 279 -32.57 11.59 -21.70
C CYS A 279 -33.46 12.15 -20.59
N PRO A 280 -34.20 13.27 -20.80
CA PRO A 280 -35.18 13.73 -19.82
C PRO A 280 -36.19 12.65 -19.41
N GLY A 281 -36.77 11.93 -20.39
CA GLY A 281 -37.72 10.87 -20.12
C GLY A 281 -37.09 9.64 -19.44
N SER A 282 -35.90 9.20 -19.88
CA SER A 282 -35.16 8.11 -19.25
C SER A 282 -34.82 8.42 -17.78
N ALA A 283 -34.35 9.65 -17.51
CA ALA A 283 -34.05 10.13 -16.17
C ALA A 283 -35.32 10.22 -15.30
N ALA A 284 -36.43 10.71 -15.85
CA ALA A 284 -37.71 10.76 -15.16
C ALA A 284 -38.23 9.37 -14.80
N ALA A 285 -38.12 8.39 -15.71
CA ALA A 285 -38.49 7.00 -15.46
C ALA A 285 -37.63 6.36 -14.36
N MET A 286 -36.31 6.57 -14.40
CA MET A 286 -35.40 6.10 -13.36
C MET A 286 -35.69 6.76 -12.00
N LEU A 287 -35.94 8.08 -11.97
CA LEU A 287 -36.29 8.81 -10.77
C LEU A 287 -37.60 8.31 -10.17
N ALA A 288 -38.63 8.08 -10.99
CA ALA A 288 -39.92 7.56 -10.54
C ALA A 288 -39.76 6.15 -9.93
N ALA A 289 -39.00 5.27 -10.57
CA ALA A 289 -38.71 3.93 -10.06
C ALA A 289 -37.99 3.96 -8.70
N ILE A 290 -36.94 4.79 -8.57
CA ILE A 290 -36.20 4.93 -7.32
C ILE A 290 -37.05 5.58 -6.24
N THR A 291 -37.87 6.58 -6.58
CA THR A 291 -38.78 7.24 -5.64
C THR A 291 -39.82 6.25 -5.11
N SER A 292 -40.39 5.42 -5.99
CA SER A 292 -41.34 4.36 -5.60
C SER A 292 -40.69 3.35 -4.67
N TYR A 293 -39.49 2.86 -5.01
CA TYR A 293 -38.73 1.94 -4.17
C TYR A 293 -38.39 2.55 -2.80
N ALA A 294 -37.83 3.76 -2.79
CA ALA A 294 -37.53 4.48 -1.57
C ALA A 294 -38.78 4.70 -0.72
N GLY A 295 -39.94 4.98 -1.33
CA GLY A 295 -41.22 5.16 -0.65
C GLY A 295 -41.66 3.96 0.20
N GLN A 296 -41.22 2.74 -0.16
CA GLN A 296 -41.54 1.52 0.58
C GLN A 296 -40.62 1.26 1.78
N ILE A 297 -39.52 2.00 1.89
CA ILE A 297 -38.52 1.79 2.93
C ILE A 297 -38.82 2.73 4.10
N PRO A 298 -39.05 2.19 5.33
CA PRO A 298 -39.28 3.02 6.50
C PRO A 298 -38.02 3.81 6.87
N VAL A 299 -38.22 5.00 7.43
CA VAL A 299 -37.12 5.79 8.00
C VAL A 299 -36.71 5.14 9.31
N THR A 300 -35.44 4.78 9.44
CA THR A 300 -34.86 4.41 10.73
C THR A 300 -34.65 5.68 11.52
N ASN A 301 -35.43 5.87 12.58
CA ASN A 301 -35.28 7.01 13.46
C ASN A 301 -34.03 6.88 14.32
N VAL A 302 -33.41 8.01 14.62
CA VAL A 302 -32.31 8.09 15.57
C VAL A 302 -32.85 7.73 16.95
N ASP A 303 -32.16 6.85 17.67
CA ASP A 303 -32.51 6.53 19.05
C ASP A 303 -32.37 7.79 19.91
N PRO A 304 -33.47 8.31 20.50
CA PRO A 304 -33.46 9.57 21.23
C PRO A 304 -32.69 9.48 22.56
N THR A 305 -32.33 8.27 23.01
CA THR A 305 -31.58 8.06 24.26
C THR A 305 -30.07 8.22 24.07
N LEU A 306 -29.59 8.32 22.84
CA LEU A 306 -28.17 8.47 22.54
C LEU A 306 -27.67 9.88 22.92
N VAL A 307 -26.43 9.94 23.43
CA VAL A 307 -25.72 11.20 23.66
C VAL A 307 -24.96 11.55 22.39
N LEU A 308 -25.47 12.49 21.59
CA LEU A 308 -25.02 12.73 20.21
C LEU A 308 -24.26 14.05 20.02
N SER A 309 -23.18 14.00 19.24
CA SER A 309 -22.63 15.21 18.61
C SER A 309 -23.58 15.74 17.53
N ARG A 310 -23.24 16.91 16.96
CA ARG A 310 -23.79 17.33 15.67
C ARG A 310 -23.22 16.50 14.52
N ALA A 311 -23.94 16.52 13.41
CA ALA A 311 -23.66 15.71 12.24
C ALA A 311 -22.94 16.52 11.16
N LEU A 312 -22.10 15.89 10.36
CA LEU A 312 -21.50 16.49 9.16
C LEU A 312 -21.13 15.44 8.11
N SER A 313 -21.06 15.83 6.85
CA SER A 313 -20.52 15.01 5.77
C SER A 313 -19.00 15.13 5.68
N LEU A 314 -18.36 14.21 4.93
CA LEU A 314 -16.91 14.23 4.72
C LEU A 314 -16.44 15.57 4.12
N LYS A 315 -17.17 16.07 3.11
CA LYS A 315 -16.86 17.31 2.38
C LYS A 315 -17.13 18.60 3.15
N GLN A 316 -17.86 18.52 4.27
CA GLN A 316 -18.03 19.65 5.18
C GLN A 316 -16.84 19.82 6.15
N GLY A 317 -15.88 18.88 6.15
CA GLY A 317 -14.63 19.03 6.87
C GLY A 317 -13.66 20.01 6.22
N THR A 318 -12.73 20.55 7.01
CA THR A 318 -11.63 21.36 6.49
C THR A 318 -10.62 20.45 5.81
N SER A 319 -10.24 20.73 4.55
CA SER A 319 -9.25 19.91 3.83
C SER A 319 -7.93 19.84 4.61
N ALA A 320 -7.50 18.62 4.92
CA ALA A 320 -6.26 18.32 5.62
C ALA A 320 -5.13 17.91 4.66
N SER A 321 -5.43 17.80 3.36
CA SER A 321 -4.51 17.28 2.35
C SER A 321 -3.43 18.31 1.98
N GLY A 322 -2.16 17.93 2.14
CA GLY A 322 -1.03 18.72 1.68
C GLY A 322 -0.63 19.90 2.56
N ALA A 323 -1.35 20.14 3.66
CA ALA A 323 -0.94 21.18 4.59
C ALA A 323 0.39 20.84 5.26
N SER A 324 1.23 21.86 5.37
CA SER A 324 2.59 21.73 5.87
C SER A 324 3.49 20.78 5.07
N ARG A 325 3.13 20.38 3.83
CA ARG A 325 4.10 19.73 2.92
C ARG A 325 5.18 20.72 2.51
N TYR A 326 6.41 20.25 2.41
CA TYR A 326 7.47 20.92 1.69
C TYR A 326 7.25 20.75 0.19
N GLU A 327 6.84 21.84 -0.47
CA GLU A 327 6.52 21.86 -1.91
C GLU A 327 7.48 22.70 -2.75
N ALA A 328 8.53 23.26 -2.15
CA ALA A 328 9.51 24.03 -2.91
C ALA A 328 10.27 23.13 -3.91
N ASN A 329 10.70 23.74 -5.01
CA ASN A 329 11.45 23.10 -6.09
C ASN A 329 10.68 21.99 -6.84
N ILE A 330 9.38 21.83 -6.64
CA ILE A 330 8.58 20.90 -7.44
C ILE A 330 8.50 21.41 -8.89
N ILE A 331 8.84 20.54 -9.84
CA ILE A 331 8.84 20.82 -11.29
C ILE A 331 7.86 19.96 -12.08
N ALA A 332 7.28 18.94 -11.45
CA ALA A 332 6.09 18.20 -11.93
C ALA A 332 5.32 17.67 -10.72
N LYS A 333 3.98 17.80 -10.70
CA LYS A 333 3.12 17.43 -9.56
C LYS A 333 1.81 16.82 -10.03
N TYR A 334 1.45 15.66 -9.50
CA TYR A 334 0.20 14.96 -9.80
C TYR A 334 -0.49 14.55 -8.51
N GLU A 335 -1.58 15.25 -8.20
CA GLU A 335 -2.45 14.95 -7.05
C GLU A 335 -3.70 14.15 -7.45
N PHE A 336 -3.94 13.97 -8.76
CA PHE A 336 -5.05 13.17 -9.32
C PHE A 336 -6.44 13.63 -8.86
N LYS A 337 -6.61 14.94 -8.66
CA LYS A 337 -7.86 15.59 -8.22
C LYS A 337 -8.95 15.60 -9.30
N THR A 338 -8.58 15.53 -10.58
CA THR A 338 -9.51 15.52 -11.71
C THR A 338 -10.50 14.35 -11.64
N ALA A 339 -10.08 13.21 -11.09
CA ALA A 339 -10.88 12.02 -10.79
C ALA A 339 -11.70 11.43 -11.96
N SER A 340 -11.49 11.92 -13.19
CA SER A 340 -12.24 11.54 -14.39
C SER A 340 -11.49 11.95 -15.66
N GLY A 341 -11.91 11.43 -16.81
CA GLY A 341 -11.26 11.71 -18.11
C GLY A 341 -9.99 10.89 -18.34
N SER A 342 -9.23 11.26 -19.38
CA SER A 342 -8.01 10.56 -19.82
C SER A 342 -6.73 11.36 -19.61
N THR A 343 -6.79 12.42 -18.79
CA THR A 343 -5.65 13.30 -18.54
C THR A 343 -5.50 13.56 -17.04
N ALA A 344 -4.29 13.40 -16.52
CA ALA A 344 -3.92 13.88 -15.19
C ALA A 344 -3.01 15.11 -15.34
N TYR A 345 -3.48 16.26 -14.85
CA TYR A 345 -2.80 17.53 -15.03
C TYR A 345 -1.59 17.69 -14.11
N ASP A 346 -0.52 18.28 -14.64
CA ASP A 346 0.63 18.71 -13.87
C ASP A 346 0.34 20.03 -13.15
N THR A 347 0.11 19.94 -11.85
CA THR A 347 -0.25 21.08 -10.99
C THR A 347 0.97 21.73 -10.32
N SER A 348 2.19 21.47 -10.82
CA SER A 348 3.44 22.03 -10.27
C SER A 348 3.61 23.53 -10.47
N ALA A 349 2.80 24.13 -11.35
CA ALA A 349 2.94 25.51 -11.80
C ALA A 349 4.21 25.80 -12.64
N VAL A 350 4.93 24.78 -13.11
CA VAL A 350 6.12 24.95 -13.94
C VAL A 350 5.80 24.62 -15.40
N ALA A 351 5.97 25.59 -16.29
CA ALA A 351 5.71 25.43 -17.73
C ALA A 351 6.91 24.80 -18.48
N PRO A 352 6.67 24.08 -19.59
CA PRO A 352 5.37 23.53 -20.02
C PRO A 352 4.84 22.53 -18.99
N ALA A 353 3.52 22.46 -18.81
CA ALA A 353 2.89 21.48 -17.93
C ALA A 353 3.11 20.08 -18.52
N ALA A 354 3.66 19.15 -17.73
CA ALA A 354 3.91 17.77 -18.15
C ALA A 354 2.66 16.90 -17.99
N ASP A 355 1.52 17.34 -18.50
CA ASP A 355 0.25 16.63 -18.35
C ASP A 355 0.33 15.18 -18.83
N LEU A 356 -0.15 14.25 -18.01
CA LEU A 356 -0.08 12.81 -18.27
C LEU A 356 -1.32 12.35 -19.04
N THR A 357 -1.11 11.75 -20.20
CA THR A 357 -2.15 11.01 -20.92
C THR A 357 -2.31 9.62 -20.31
N LEU A 358 -3.52 9.26 -19.94
CA LEU A 358 -3.86 8.01 -19.26
C LEU A 358 -4.33 6.96 -20.26
N THR A 359 -3.61 5.85 -20.37
CA THR A 359 -3.96 4.69 -21.19
C THR A 359 -4.12 3.47 -20.30
N GLY A 360 -5.24 2.74 -20.39
CA GLY A 360 -5.46 1.54 -19.57
C GLY A 360 -5.46 1.79 -18.05
N ILE A 361 -5.73 3.04 -17.63
CA ILE A 361 -5.73 3.49 -16.24
C ILE A 361 -7.15 3.83 -15.78
N GLY A 362 -7.47 3.42 -14.55
CA GLY A 362 -8.70 3.81 -13.85
C GLY A 362 -8.46 4.92 -12.84
N TRP A 363 -9.50 5.67 -12.48
CA TRP A 363 -9.46 6.61 -11.36
C TRP A 363 -9.86 5.91 -10.07
N VAL A 364 -9.21 6.24 -8.95
CA VAL A 364 -9.62 5.76 -7.62
C VAL A 364 -10.29 6.86 -6.82
N SER A 365 -11.21 6.45 -5.97
CA SER A 365 -11.92 7.33 -5.05
C SER A 365 -10.97 7.89 -3.98
N GLY A 366 -11.18 9.14 -3.54
CA GLY A 366 -10.27 9.83 -2.60
C GLY A 366 -8.93 10.28 -3.20
N TRP A 367 -8.94 10.60 -4.49
CA TRP A 367 -7.81 11.00 -5.35
C TRP A 367 -6.78 9.90 -5.62
N GLY A 368 -6.45 9.71 -6.90
CA GLY A 368 -5.43 8.77 -7.38
C GLY A 368 -5.80 8.08 -8.69
N ILE A 369 -4.88 7.25 -9.17
CA ILE A 369 -5.04 6.39 -10.34
C ILE A 369 -4.74 4.93 -10.01
N SER A 370 -5.50 4.00 -10.60
CA SER A 370 -5.26 2.56 -10.58
C SER A 370 -4.67 2.12 -11.90
N ILE A 371 -3.54 1.42 -11.84
CA ILE A 371 -2.77 0.95 -12.99
C ILE A 371 -2.87 -0.57 -13.03
N GLY A 372 -3.48 -1.10 -14.09
CA GLY A 372 -3.59 -2.53 -14.38
C GLY A 372 -2.62 -2.97 -15.47
N ALA A 373 -2.78 -4.20 -15.95
CA ALA A 373 -2.01 -4.71 -17.09
C ALA A 373 -2.21 -3.83 -18.35
N GLY A 374 -1.09 -3.43 -18.98
CA GLY A 374 -1.09 -2.53 -20.14
C GLY A 374 -1.32 -1.05 -19.81
N GLY A 375 -1.46 -0.70 -18.52
CA GLY A 375 -1.69 0.67 -18.08
C GLY A 375 -0.42 1.52 -18.07
N ALA A 376 -0.53 2.78 -18.51
CA ALA A 376 0.53 3.78 -18.44
C ALA A 376 -0.04 5.21 -18.40
N ALA A 377 0.57 6.08 -17.60
CA ALA A 377 0.31 7.52 -17.59
C ALA A 377 1.56 8.24 -18.10
N GLN A 378 1.46 8.91 -19.25
CA GLN A 378 2.64 9.40 -19.97
C GLN A 378 2.49 10.86 -20.41
N ALA A 379 3.50 11.67 -20.11
CA ALA A 379 3.64 13.02 -20.67
C ALA A 379 4.30 12.97 -22.04
N SER A 380 4.10 14.02 -22.86
CA SER A 380 4.85 14.15 -24.10
C SER A 380 6.34 14.39 -23.83
N ALA A 381 7.20 13.97 -24.76
CA ALA A 381 8.63 14.24 -24.68
C ALA A 381 8.93 15.76 -24.63
N SER A 382 8.20 16.55 -25.43
CA SER A 382 8.37 18.01 -25.46
C SER A 382 8.03 18.67 -24.12
N ALA A 383 6.96 18.24 -23.45
CA ALA A 383 6.62 18.77 -22.13
C ALA A 383 7.56 18.26 -21.03
N SER A 384 8.06 17.03 -21.17
CA SER A 384 9.02 16.43 -20.23
C SER A 384 10.41 17.05 -20.30
N GLN A 385 10.75 17.74 -21.40
CA GLN A 385 12.06 18.37 -21.62
C GLN A 385 12.51 19.27 -20.46
N LYS A 386 11.56 19.96 -19.80
CA LYS A 386 11.85 20.82 -18.64
C LYS A 386 12.56 20.10 -17.51
N LEU A 387 12.32 18.80 -17.35
CA LEU A 387 12.91 18.00 -16.27
C LEU A 387 14.43 17.95 -16.44
N ALA A 388 14.91 17.59 -17.64
CA ALA A 388 16.34 17.58 -17.93
C ALA A 388 16.95 18.98 -17.78
N GLN A 389 16.34 20.00 -18.38
CA GLN A 389 16.87 21.37 -18.37
C GLN A 389 17.05 21.92 -16.95
N ILE A 390 16.03 21.77 -16.10
CA ILE A 390 16.07 22.28 -14.74
C ILE A 390 17.01 21.43 -13.87
N ILE A 391 16.92 20.09 -13.93
CA ILE A 391 17.75 19.20 -13.10
C ILE A 391 19.23 19.29 -13.47
N GLN A 392 19.57 19.45 -14.76
CA GLN A 392 20.97 19.69 -15.16
C GLN A 392 21.54 20.97 -14.55
N SER A 393 20.71 22.01 -14.37
CA SER A 393 21.15 23.27 -13.74
C SER A 393 21.34 23.18 -12.24
N THR A 394 20.60 22.27 -11.57
CA THR A 394 20.68 22.09 -10.12
C THR A 394 21.70 21.02 -9.72
N GLY A 395 21.90 20.00 -10.56
CA GLY A 395 22.79 18.87 -10.32
C GLY A 395 22.23 17.81 -9.37
N GLU A 396 20.96 17.91 -9.02
CA GLU A 396 20.30 17.08 -8.00
C GLU A 396 18.79 17.04 -8.26
N TYR A 397 18.10 16.03 -7.72
CA TYR A 397 16.65 15.89 -7.86
C TYR A 397 16.05 14.99 -6.78
N SER A 398 14.72 14.99 -6.69
CA SER A 398 13.98 13.95 -5.97
C SER A 398 12.75 13.49 -6.75
N ILE A 399 12.43 12.20 -6.65
CA ILE A 399 11.13 11.63 -7.01
C ILE A 399 10.41 11.32 -5.70
N GLU A 400 9.20 11.83 -5.54
CA GLU A 400 8.33 11.53 -4.40
C GLU A 400 7.03 10.90 -4.87
N VAL A 401 6.67 9.73 -4.33
CA VAL A 401 5.45 9.01 -4.70
C VAL A 401 4.73 8.49 -3.46
N TRP A 402 3.40 8.52 -3.49
CA TRP A 402 2.57 7.70 -2.61
C TRP A 402 1.88 6.62 -3.43
N ALA A 403 2.27 5.36 -3.22
CA ALA A 403 1.80 4.24 -4.02
C ALA A 403 1.46 3.02 -3.17
N THR A 404 0.54 2.21 -3.68
CA THR A 404 0.20 0.87 -3.18
C THR A 404 0.49 -0.13 -4.31
N PRO A 405 1.61 -0.88 -4.24
CA PRO A 405 1.83 -2.02 -5.11
C PRO A 405 0.65 -2.99 -5.10
N ALA A 406 0.24 -3.50 -6.26
CA ALA A 406 -0.81 -4.53 -6.35
C ALA A 406 -0.41 -5.83 -5.64
N ASN A 407 0.88 -6.16 -5.68
CA ASN A 407 1.50 -7.27 -4.95
C ASN A 407 3.01 -7.04 -4.81
N VAL A 408 3.67 -7.90 -4.06
CA VAL A 408 5.11 -7.85 -3.75
C VAL A 408 5.98 -8.74 -4.63
N ALA A 409 5.44 -9.30 -5.71
CA ALA A 409 6.15 -10.20 -6.62
C ALA A 409 6.55 -9.53 -7.95
N GLN A 410 6.19 -8.27 -8.15
CA GLN A 410 6.47 -7.53 -9.39
C GLN A 410 7.97 -7.26 -9.54
N THR A 411 8.56 -7.65 -10.65
CA THR A 411 9.98 -7.45 -10.95
C THR A 411 10.16 -6.67 -12.24
N ASN A 412 11.20 -5.83 -12.30
CA ASN A 412 11.39 -4.89 -13.41
C ASN A 412 10.16 -4.02 -13.68
N ALA A 413 9.50 -3.58 -12.61
CA ALA A 413 8.22 -2.88 -12.66
C ALA A 413 8.45 -1.41 -12.30
N TYR A 414 8.24 -0.49 -13.25
CA TYR A 414 8.58 0.92 -13.03
C TYR A 414 7.38 1.74 -12.54
N ILE A 415 7.53 2.34 -11.37
CA ILE A 415 6.50 3.18 -10.74
C ILE A 415 6.50 4.55 -11.43
N LEU A 416 7.69 5.14 -11.61
CA LEU A 416 7.91 6.40 -12.32
C LEU A 416 9.26 6.34 -13.04
N THR A 417 9.31 6.76 -14.31
CA THR A 417 10.53 6.81 -15.10
C THR A 417 10.56 8.03 -16.02
N TYR A 418 11.76 8.57 -16.25
CA TYR A 418 12.03 9.56 -17.29
C TYR A 418 13.07 8.97 -18.25
N SER A 419 12.58 8.42 -19.36
CA SER A 419 13.32 7.48 -20.20
C SER A 419 12.90 7.53 -21.67
N GLY A 420 13.78 7.02 -22.52
CA GLY A 420 13.51 6.86 -23.95
C GLY A 420 13.14 5.42 -24.33
N ASP A 421 13.71 4.44 -23.62
CA ASP A 421 13.43 3.01 -23.82
C ASP A 421 13.93 2.13 -22.64
N ASN A 422 13.88 0.81 -22.82
CA ASN A 422 14.31 -0.20 -21.83
C ASN A 422 15.82 -0.18 -21.47
N ALA A 423 16.66 0.53 -22.23
CA ALA A 423 18.11 0.60 -22.13
C ALA A 423 18.65 2.04 -22.01
N ASN A 424 17.82 3.07 -22.17
CA ASN A 424 18.21 4.47 -22.12
C ASN A 424 17.26 5.28 -21.21
N ARG A 425 17.79 5.87 -20.15
CA ARG A 425 17.02 6.69 -19.21
C ARG A 425 17.84 7.79 -18.56
N ASN A 426 17.14 8.74 -17.95
CA ASN A 426 17.76 9.67 -17.02
C ASN A 426 17.53 9.26 -15.58
N MET A 427 16.31 8.84 -15.24
CA MET A 427 15.97 8.36 -13.89
C MET A 427 14.80 7.38 -13.88
N THR A 428 14.79 6.47 -12.90
CA THR A 428 13.69 5.53 -12.65
C THR A 428 13.57 5.22 -11.15
N LEU A 429 12.34 5.24 -10.65
CA LEU A 429 11.92 4.59 -9.41
C LEU A 429 11.06 3.38 -9.77
N GLY A 430 11.49 2.19 -9.35
CA GLY A 430 10.84 0.92 -9.67
C GLY A 430 10.71 -0.01 -8.46
N GLN A 431 10.12 -1.17 -8.72
CA GLN A 431 9.95 -2.28 -7.80
C GLN A 431 10.65 -3.52 -8.35
N HIS A 432 11.40 -4.20 -7.47
CA HIS A 432 12.00 -5.50 -7.72
C HIS A 432 11.62 -6.46 -6.59
N ALA A 433 10.53 -7.20 -6.79
CA ALA A 433 9.87 -8.01 -5.77
C ALA A 433 9.58 -7.19 -4.50
N MET A 434 10.15 -7.56 -3.36
CA MET A 434 10.00 -6.89 -2.06
C MET A 434 10.97 -5.71 -1.87
N GLN A 435 11.71 -5.32 -2.91
CA GLN A 435 12.68 -4.22 -2.90
C GLN A 435 12.18 -3.06 -3.76
N TYR A 436 12.60 -1.85 -3.42
CA TYR A 436 12.56 -0.71 -4.34
C TYR A 436 13.87 -0.61 -5.09
N GLU A 437 13.78 -0.09 -6.31
CA GLU A 437 14.88 0.04 -7.25
C GLU A 437 15.00 1.49 -7.72
N ALA A 438 16.21 2.03 -7.70
CA ALA A 438 16.53 3.34 -8.24
C ALA A 438 17.61 3.23 -9.31
N ARG A 439 17.40 3.96 -10.41
CA ARG A 439 18.40 4.15 -11.46
C ARG A 439 18.51 5.63 -11.78
N THR A 440 19.74 6.10 -11.92
CA THR A 440 20.06 7.48 -12.30
C THR A 440 21.19 7.45 -13.31
N ARG A 441 21.01 8.09 -14.46
CA ARG A 441 22.12 8.33 -15.39
C ARG A 441 22.99 9.45 -14.84
N SER A 442 24.28 9.20 -14.68
CA SER A 442 25.26 10.20 -14.27
C SER A 442 26.58 10.00 -15.03
N SER A 443 27.59 10.79 -14.69
CA SER A 443 28.98 10.56 -15.14
C SER A 443 29.57 9.22 -14.69
N ASN A 444 28.99 8.58 -13.67
CA ASN A 444 29.51 7.36 -13.05
C ASN A 444 28.68 6.10 -13.39
N THR A 445 27.60 6.24 -14.17
CA THR A 445 26.75 5.14 -14.63
C THR A 445 26.74 5.07 -16.15
N ASP A 446 26.20 3.98 -16.69
CA ASP A 446 25.89 3.90 -18.13
C ASP A 446 24.65 4.74 -18.51
N ASN A 447 24.29 4.73 -19.80
CA ASN A 447 23.10 5.41 -20.34
C ASN A 447 21.78 4.89 -19.75
N ASN A 448 21.81 3.74 -19.09
CA ASN A 448 20.69 3.09 -18.46
C ASN A 448 20.64 3.35 -16.94
N GLY A 449 21.57 4.14 -16.40
CA GLY A 449 21.70 4.38 -14.97
C GLY A 449 22.09 3.13 -14.18
N ALA A 450 22.84 2.20 -14.79
CA ALA A 450 23.35 1.00 -14.14
C ALA A 450 24.77 1.21 -13.57
N PRO A 451 25.14 0.47 -12.49
CA PRO A 451 24.28 -0.42 -11.70
C PRO A 451 23.17 0.32 -10.93
N ALA A 452 22.04 -0.37 -10.72
CA ALA A 452 20.91 0.17 -9.97
C ALA A 452 21.16 0.09 -8.46
N LEU A 453 20.62 1.04 -7.70
CA LEU A 453 20.46 0.91 -6.26
C LEU A 453 19.22 0.05 -5.99
N LEU A 454 19.38 -1.05 -5.23
CA LEU A 454 18.29 -1.86 -4.72
C LEU A 454 18.25 -1.75 -3.20
N THR A 455 17.07 -1.53 -2.63
CA THR A 455 16.92 -1.58 -1.17
C THR A 455 17.16 -3.00 -0.65
N SER A 456 17.64 -3.19 0.59
CA SER A 456 17.93 -4.52 1.13
C SER A 456 16.77 -5.52 1.00
N ALA A 457 17.06 -6.72 0.50
CA ALA A 457 16.11 -7.82 0.40
C ALA A 457 15.58 -8.28 1.77
N THR A 458 16.39 -8.16 2.83
CA THR A 458 15.96 -8.49 4.20
C THR A 458 15.05 -7.42 4.79
N GLY A 459 15.10 -6.19 4.27
CA GLY A 459 14.25 -5.10 4.71
C GLY A 459 12.79 -5.23 4.26
N MET A 460 12.52 -5.99 3.19
CA MET A 460 11.18 -6.20 2.61
C MET A 460 10.37 -4.90 2.51
N PHE A 461 11.02 -3.88 1.94
CA PHE A 461 10.51 -2.52 1.95
C PHE A 461 9.26 -2.33 1.09
N ALA A 462 9.15 -3.02 -0.05
CA ALA A 462 7.97 -2.93 -0.90
C ALA A 462 6.86 -3.85 -0.35
N GLN A 463 5.71 -3.27 -0.01
CA GLN A 463 4.56 -3.94 0.61
C GLN A 463 3.28 -3.63 -0.14
N ALA A 464 2.30 -4.53 -0.13
CA ALA A 464 0.98 -4.32 -0.75
C ALA A 464 0.08 -3.41 0.12
N SER A 465 0.60 -2.26 0.55
CA SER A 465 -0.12 -1.23 1.30
C SER A 465 0.32 0.16 0.84
N LEU A 466 -0.41 1.21 1.20
CA LEU A 466 -0.06 2.58 0.82
C LEU A 466 1.23 3.01 1.51
N GLN A 467 2.26 3.27 0.71
CA GLN A 467 3.58 3.68 1.17
C GLN A 467 4.00 5.00 0.56
N HIS A 468 4.73 5.78 1.35
CA HIS A 468 5.43 6.98 0.89
C HIS A 468 6.85 6.58 0.49
N ILE A 469 7.21 6.78 -0.77
CA ILE A 469 8.48 6.37 -1.35
C ILE A 469 9.15 7.61 -1.93
N VAL A 470 10.38 7.87 -1.51
CA VAL A 470 11.17 8.99 -2.04
C VAL A 470 12.51 8.48 -2.52
N LEU A 471 12.87 8.79 -3.76
CA LEU A 471 14.24 8.69 -4.27
C LEU A 471 14.83 10.10 -4.29
N THR A 472 15.97 10.31 -3.65
CA THR A 472 16.76 11.54 -3.79
C THR A 472 18.08 11.24 -4.49
N TYR A 473 18.61 12.21 -5.22
CA TYR A 473 19.94 12.14 -5.80
C TYR A 473 20.66 13.47 -5.68
N ASP A 474 21.90 13.43 -5.23
CA ASP A 474 22.86 14.51 -5.37
C ASP A 474 24.27 13.96 -5.67
N ALA A 475 25.16 14.84 -6.14
CA ALA A 475 26.49 14.43 -6.58
C ALA A 475 27.40 13.89 -5.44
N VAL A 476 27.09 14.17 -4.18
CA VAL A 476 27.86 13.77 -3.00
C VAL A 476 27.35 12.45 -2.43
N ASN A 477 26.06 12.36 -2.15
CA ASN A 477 25.45 11.18 -1.51
C ASN A 477 25.01 10.12 -2.52
N GLY A 478 24.88 10.48 -3.80
CA GLY A 478 24.32 9.61 -4.82
C GLY A 478 22.83 9.33 -4.59
N GLN A 479 22.39 8.16 -5.04
CA GLN A 479 21.01 7.72 -4.90
C GLN A 479 20.71 7.34 -3.44
N GLN A 480 19.59 7.83 -2.90
CA GLN A 480 19.07 7.43 -1.59
C GLN A 480 17.57 7.15 -1.68
N ILE A 481 17.14 6.03 -1.09
CA ILE A 481 15.72 5.65 -1.03
C ILE A 481 15.22 5.83 0.41
N TYR A 482 14.04 6.44 0.53
CA TYR A 482 13.30 6.57 1.77
C TYR A 482 11.95 5.89 1.62
N VAL A 483 11.54 5.16 2.66
CA VAL A 483 10.21 4.52 2.74
C VAL A 483 9.54 4.95 4.03
N ASN A 484 8.31 5.46 3.92
CA ASN A 484 7.51 5.97 5.03
C ASN A 484 8.26 7.00 5.89
N GLY A 485 8.88 7.98 5.23
CA GLY A 485 9.63 9.05 5.89
C GLY A 485 11.02 8.67 6.41
N THR A 486 11.47 7.42 6.23
CA THR A 486 12.72 6.90 6.83
C THR A 486 13.70 6.43 5.76
N TYR A 487 14.98 6.81 5.89
CA TYR A 487 16.05 6.35 4.99
C TYR A 487 16.27 4.84 5.13
N THR A 488 16.39 4.11 4.02
CA THR A 488 16.55 2.64 4.07
C THR A 488 17.96 2.19 4.45
N GLY A 489 18.96 3.07 4.32
CA GLY A 489 20.35 2.79 4.68
C GLY A 489 21.18 2.13 3.58
N ASP A 490 20.58 1.84 2.43
CA ASP A 490 21.25 1.15 1.31
C ASP A 490 22.17 2.10 0.54
N ALA A 491 23.40 1.65 0.26
CA ALA A 491 24.41 2.47 -0.40
C ALA A 491 24.29 2.43 -1.92
N ASP A 492 24.38 3.59 -2.57
CA ASP A 492 24.46 3.71 -4.03
C ASP A 492 25.75 3.03 -4.57
N PRO A 493 25.63 1.99 -5.42
CA PRO A 493 26.80 1.27 -5.94
C PRO A 493 27.70 2.15 -6.82
N SER A 494 27.14 3.14 -7.50
CA SER A 494 27.86 3.99 -8.46
C SER A 494 28.43 5.26 -7.84
N LYS A 495 28.02 5.59 -6.60
CA LYS A 495 28.43 6.77 -5.83
C LYS A 495 28.33 8.07 -6.64
N GLY A 496 27.16 8.72 -6.63
CA GLY A 496 27.01 10.10 -7.12
C GLY A 496 27.45 10.32 -8.57
N GLY A 497 27.93 11.52 -8.88
CA GLY A 497 28.31 11.94 -10.23
C GLY A 497 27.54 13.16 -10.74
N THR A 498 27.93 13.67 -11.90
CA THR A 498 27.26 14.82 -12.52
C THR A 498 26.14 14.37 -13.44
N LEU A 499 25.08 15.19 -13.56
CA LEU A 499 23.89 14.91 -14.38
C LEU A 499 23.94 15.60 -15.75
N GLY A 500 25.09 16.15 -16.14
CA GLY A 500 25.23 16.93 -17.38
C GLY A 500 24.95 16.12 -18.66
N ASN A 501 24.99 14.79 -18.59
CA ASN A 501 24.71 13.88 -19.70
C ASN A 501 23.23 13.47 -19.85
N TRP A 502 22.30 14.13 -19.14
CA TRP A 502 20.88 13.84 -19.26
C TRP A 502 20.31 14.20 -20.64
N ASP A 503 19.47 13.31 -21.16
CA ASP A 503 18.82 13.48 -22.45
C ASP A 503 17.49 14.24 -22.30
N SER A 504 17.32 15.33 -23.04
CA SER A 504 16.11 16.15 -22.97
C SER A 504 14.96 15.66 -23.87
N THR A 505 15.19 14.60 -24.66
CA THR A 505 14.22 14.04 -25.62
C THR A 505 13.33 12.92 -25.05
N PHE A 506 13.57 12.51 -23.80
CA PHE A 506 12.84 11.44 -23.14
C PHE A 506 11.44 11.86 -22.69
N ALA A 507 10.62 10.89 -22.28
CA ALA A 507 9.26 11.12 -21.77
C ALA A 507 9.13 10.68 -20.31
N LEU A 508 8.35 11.43 -19.53
CA LEU A 508 7.94 11.02 -18.19
C LEU A 508 6.79 10.02 -18.27
N VAL A 509 6.93 8.88 -17.61
CA VAL A 509 5.95 7.79 -17.57
C VAL A 509 5.75 7.31 -16.14
N LEU A 510 4.49 7.06 -15.75
CA LEU A 510 4.10 6.42 -14.50
C LEU A 510 3.46 5.06 -14.80
N GLY A 511 3.82 4.06 -14.00
CA GLY A 511 3.28 2.70 -14.05
C GLY A 511 3.81 1.80 -15.16
N ASN A 512 4.71 2.30 -16.03
CA ASN A 512 5.33 1.51 -17.08
C ASN A 512 6.62 2.19 -17.60
N GLU A 513 7.17 1.65 -18.68
CA GLU A 513 8.18 2.28 -19.55
C GLU A 513 7.52 2.75 -20.85
N THR A 514 8.17 3.67 -21.56
CA THR A 514 7.79 4.15 -22.91
C THR A 514 7.52 3.02 -23.92
N THR A 515 8.16 1.86 -23.74
CA THR A 515 7.99 0.65 -24.57
C THR A 515 6.81 -0.23 -24.15
N GLY A 516 6.22 0.01 -22.98
CA GLY A 516 5.19 -0.83 -22.37
C GLY A 516 5.69 -2.12 -21.70
N GLN A 517 7.00 -2.37 -21.63
CA GLN A 517 7.57 -3.65 -21.19
C GLN A 517 8.03 -3.70 -19.72
N ARG A 518 7.78 -2.66 -18.93
CA ARG A 518 8.20 -2.57 -17.52
C ARG A 518 7.00 -2.27 -16.62
N GLN A 519 5.91 -3.01 -16.86
CA GLN A 519 4.63 -2.78 -16.21
C GLN A 519 4.75 -2.84 -14.69
N TRP A 520 4.32 -1.76 -14.05
CA TRP A 520 3.97 -1.75 -12.64
C TRP A 520 2.45 -1.68 -12.49
N GLN A 521 1.91 -2.48 -11.58
CA GLN A 521 0.50 -2.53 -11.25
C GLN A 521 0.29 -2.10 -9.80
N GLY A 522 -0.77 -1.33 -9.57
CA GLY A 522 -1.07 -0.81 -8.25
C GLY A 522 -1.85 0.50 -8.31
N VAL A 523 -1.82 1.25 -7.21
CA VAL A 523 -2.48 2.55 -7.09
C VAL A 523 -1.44 3.62 -6.80
N ILE A 524 -1.48 4.74 -7.51
CA ILE A 524 -0.69 5.94 -7.20
C ILE A 524 -1.66 7.03 -6.74
N LYS A 525 -1.48 7.55 -5.52
CA LYS A 525 -2.29 8.65 -4.96
C LYS A 525 -1.60 10.02 -5.07
N PHE A 526 -0.29 10.03 -5.28
CA PHE A 526 0.49 11.26 -5.46
C PHE A 526 1.81 10.93 -6.16
N ALA A 527 2.26 11.81 -7.05
CA ALA A 527 3.61 11.78 -7.59
C ALA A 527 4.14 13.21 -7.78
N ALA A 528 5.40 13.45 -7.44
CA ALA A 528 6.08 14.72 -7.68
C ALA A 528 7.56 14.51 -8.03
N ILE A 529 8.09 15.46 -8.81
CA ILE A 529 9.52 15.58 -9.09
C ILE A 529 9.99 16.93 -8.56
N HIS A 530 11.03 16.91 -7.73
CA HIS A 530 11.71 18.12 -7.24
C HIS A 530 13.04 18.30 -7.99
N SER A 531 13.41 19.54 -8.28
CA SER A 531 14.71 19.90 -8.87
C SER A 531 15.85 19.94 -7.84
N ARG A 532 15.62 19.48 -6.61
CA ARG A 532 16.60 19.43 -5.51
C ARG A 532 16.47 18.11 -4.76
N ALA A 533 17.55 17.65 -4.15
CA ALA A 533 17.48 16.52 -3.22
C ALA A 533 16.74 16.95 -1.94
N LEU A 534 15.69 16.22 -1.57
CA LEU A 534 14.97 16.45 -0.33
C LEU A 534 15.85 16.00 0.84
N THR A 535 15.93 16.83 1.88
CA THR A 535 16.57 16.44 3.14
C THR A 535 15.70 15.44 3.89
N ALA A 536 16.30 14.62 4.76
CA ALA A 536 15.55 13.66 5.59
C ALA A 536 14.41 14.32 6.39
N THR A 537 14.62 15.54 6.90
CA THR A 537 13.58 16.32 7.59
C THR A 537 12.42 16.70 6.67
N GLN A 538 12.71 17.12 5.44
CA GLN A 538 11.66 17.43 4.44
C GLN A 538 10.91 16.17 4.01
N VAL A 539 11.61 15.04 3.85
CA VAL A 539 10.98 13.74 3.56
C VAL A 539 10.04 13.33 4.69
N GLN A 540 10.47 13.46 5.95
CA GLN A 540 9.63 13.16 7.11
C GLN A 540 8.45 14.13 7.24
N GLN A 541 8.66 15.41 6.95
CA GLN A 541 7.60 16.42 6.90
C GLN A 541 6.53 16.05 5.86
N ASN A 542 6.94 15.68 4.65
CA ASN A 542 6.03 15.27 3.59
C ASN A 542 5.32 13.94 3.90
N PHE A 543 6.01 13.01 4.58
CA PHE A 543 5.39 11.79 5.08
C PHE A 543 4.27 12.11 6.08
N ALA A 544 4.56 12.97 7.07
CA ALA A 544 3.63 13.34 8.12
C ALA A 544 2.38 14.08 7.59
N ALA A 545 2.55 14.88 6.54
CA ALA A 545 1.45 15.58 5.89
C ALA A 545 0.48 14.63 5.14
N GLY A 546 0.94 13.46 4.69
CA GLY A 546 0.12 12.48 3.98
C GLY A 546 -0.35 12.95 2.60
N VAL A 547 -1.27 12.18 2.00
CA VAL A 547 -1.88 12.43 0.67
C VAL A 547 -3.33 11.93 0.59
N GLY A 548 -3.96 12.16 -0.56
CA GLY A 548 -5.34 11.77 -0.85
C GLY A 548 -6.33 12.79 -0.31
N GLU A 549 -7.61 12.57 -0.57
CA GLU A 549 -8.70 13.42 -0.10
C GLU A 549 -8.96 13.17 1.41
N ARG A 550 -8.42 14.05 2.26
CA ARG A 550 -8.46 13.93 3.73
C ARG A 550 -8.99 15.21 4.34
N TYR A 551 -9.77 15.09 5.40
CA TYR A 551 -10.44 16.20 6.07
C TYR A 551 -10.27 16.16 7.58
N TYR A 552 -10.17 17.33 8.20
CA TYR A 552 -10.46 17.52 9.61
C TYR A 552 -11.98 17.70 9.78
N LEU A 553 -12.61 16.69 10.37
CA LEU A 553 -14.04 16.65 10.65
C LEU A 553 -14.28 17.12 12.08
N LEU A 554 -15.05 18.19 12.25
CA LEU A 554 -15.29 18.82 13.56
C LEU A 554 -16.70 18.49 14.04
N PHE A 555 -16.84 17.40 14.80
CA PHE A 555 -18.12 17.02 15.40
C PHE A 555 -18.44 17.93 16.58
N ASN A 556 -19.39 18.85 16.43
CA ASN A 556 -19.72 19.82 17.47
C ASN A 556 -20.31 19.13 18.70
N VAL A 557 -19.70 19.39 19.86
CA VAL A 557 -20.11 18.86 21.18
C VAL A 557 -20.31 19.97 22.21
N SER A 558 -20.38 21.23 21.78
CA SER A 558 -20.48 22.40 22.67
C SER A 558 -21.66 22.29 23.65
N SER A 559 -22.82 21.79 23.18
CA SER A 559 -24.00 21.60 24.03
C SER A 559 -23.85 20.47 25.06
N LEU A 560 -22.95 19.50 24.82
CA LEU A 560 -22.72 18.37 25.72
C LEU A 560 -21.69 18.68 26.79
N THR A 561 -20.72 19.53 26.47
CA THR A 561 -19.57 19.85 27.34
C THR A 561 -19.74 21.16 28.10
N GLY A 562 -20.58 22.07 27.61
CA GLY A 562 -20.68 23.44 28.11
C GLY A 562 -19.50 24.34 27.72
N VAL A 563 -18.55 23.83 26.91
CA VAL A 563 -17.40 24.61 26.40
C VAL A 563 -17.75 25.17 25.03
N LEU A 564 -17.64 26.50 24.87
CA LEU A 564 -17.93 27.19 23.62
C LEU A 564 -17.04 26.69 22.48
N GLN A 565 -17.62 26.59 21.29
CA GLN A 565 -16.96 26.14 20.06
C GLN A 565 -16.11 24.88 20.28
N SER A 566 -16.61 23.91 21.06
CA SER A 566 -15.91 22.66 21.31
C SER A 566 -16.37 21.55 20.37
N PHE A 567 -15.39 20.79 19.90
CA PHE A 567 -15.53 19.76 18.89
C PHE A 567 -14.74 18.52 19.28
N ILE A 568 -15.22 17.36 18.85
CA ILE A 568 -14.35 16.21 18.62
C ILE A 568 -13.86 16.30 17.18
N MET A 569 -12.60 16.64 16.99
CA MET A 569 -11.95 16.64 15.69
C MET A 569 -11.46 15.23 15.35
N MET A 570 -11.79 14.73 14.16
CA MET A 570 -11.21 13.50 13.62
C MET A 570 -10.62 13.75 12.24
N GLU A 571 -9.55 13.05 11.91
CA GLU A 571 -9.04 12.99 10.53
C GLU A 571 -9.83 11.93 9.77
N GLY A 572 -10.62 12.33 8.77
CA GLY A 572 -11.44 11.45 7.93
C GLY A 572 -10.98 11.42 6.49
N SER A 573 -10.96 10.25 5.85
CA SER A 573 -10.75 10.11 4.41
C SER A 573 -11.51 8.91 3.87
N GLN A 574 -11.78 8.92 2.57
CA GLN A 574 -12.26 7.72 1.90
C GLN A 574 -11.10 6.71 1.80
N TYR A 575 -11.28 5.54 2.40
CA TYR A 575 -10.24 4.50 2.44
C TYR A 575 -10.20 3.73 1.13
N ASP A 576 -11.37 3.28 0.69
CA ASP A 576 -11.65 2.66 -0.59
C ASP A 576 -13.07 3.03 -1.05
N SER A 577 -13.58 2.40 -2.11
CA SER A 577 -14.93 2.71 -2.62
C SER A 577 -16.08 2.26 -1.70
N TYR A 578 -15.79 1.57 -0.61
CA TYR A 578 -16.78 0.97 0.30
C TYR A 578 -16.59 1.38 1.76
N SER A 579 -15.60 2.20 2.10
CA SER A 579 -15.28 2.52 3.48
C SER A 579 -14.54 3.84 3.66
N TYR A 580 -14.63 4.36 4.89
CA TYR A 580 -13.93 5.54 5.37
C TYR A 580 -12.96 5.16 6.46
N LEU A 581 -11.87 5.92 6.54
CA LEU A 581 -10.87 5.81 7.58
C LEU A 581 -10.94 7.05 8.47
N PHE A 582 -11.30 6.86 9.74
CA PHE A 582 -11.26 7.88 10.78
C PHE A 582 -10.05 7.65 11.68
N ARG A 583 -9.32 8.71 12.02
CA ARG A 583 -8.11 8.63 12.86
C ARG A 583 -7.99 9.82 13.80
N LYS A 584 -7.21 9.60 14.86
CA LYS A 584 -6.78 10.61 15.84
C LYS A 584 -7.93 11.50 16.34
N PRO A 585 -8.96 10.94 17.00
CA PRO A 585 -9.96 11.76 17.67
C PRO A 585 -9.30 12.66 18.71
N ARG A 586 -9.56 13.97 18.62
CA ARG A 586 -9.06 14.99 19.52
C ARG A 586 -10.21 15.85 20.02
N PHE A 587 -10.24 16.14 21.31
CA PHE A 587 -11.05 17.25 21.79
C PHE A 587 -10.33 18.57 21.49
N ILE A 588 -11.03 19.52 20.86
CA ILE A 588 -10.50 20.85 20.56
C ILE A 588 -11.59 21.90 20.76
N SER A 589 -11.22 23.11 21.17
CA SER A 589 -12.08 24.28 21.04
C SER A 589 -11.45 25.28 20.08
N LEU A 590 -12.28 25.89 19.23
CA LEU A 590 -11.87 26.98 18.34
C LEU A 590 -11.96 28.36 19.02
N ASP A 591 -12.48 28.42 20.25
CA ASP A 591 -12.45 29.63 21.07
C ASP A 591 -11.07 29.75 21.77
N PRO A 592 -10.29 30.82 21.51
CA PRO A 592 -8.99 31.03 22.15
C PRO A 592 -9.05 31.18 23.67
N ASN A 593 -10.23 31.45 24.23
CA ASN A 593 -10.43 31.59 25.67
C ASN A 593 -10.95 30.30 26.33
N ALA A 594 -11.16 29.23 25.57
CA ALA A 594 -11.69 27.98 26.11
C ALA A 594 -10.70 27.31 27.08
N ALA A 595 -11.16 27.11 28.31
CA ALA A 595 -10.43 26.41 29.36
C ALA A 595 -11.22 25.17 29.83
N PRO A 596 -11.23 24.07 29.05
CA PRO A 596 -11.91 22.85 29.46
C PRO A 596 -11.24 22.29 30.73
N ALA A 597 -12.06 21.87 31.70
CA ALA A 597 -11.58 21.34 32.97
C ALA A 597 -12.43 20.17 33.45
N ASN A 598 -11.79 19.03 33.71
CA ASN A 598 -12.38 17.85 34.32
C ASN A 598 -13.65 17.31 33.63
N ILE A 599 -13.68 17.33 32.30
CA ILE A 599 -14.85 16.84 31.54
C ILE A 599 -14.62 15.36 31.22
N PRO A 600 -15.35 14.41 31.86
CA PRO A 600 -15.21 12.99 31.55
C PRO A 600 -15.72 12.71 30.13
N ILE A 601 -15.01 11.85 29.42
CA ILE A 601 -15.42 11.31 28.12
C ILE A 601 -15.12 9.81 28.09
N SER A 602 -16.14 9.01 27.76
CA SER A 602 -15.98 7.57 27.56
C SER A 602 -16.85 7.05 26.42
N GLY A 603 -16.36 5.99 25.79
CA GLY A 603 -17.01 5.24 24.71
C GLY A 603 -17.44 6.10 23.54
N ILE A 604 -16.57 6.29 22.55
CA ILE A 604 -16.90 7.06 21.35
C ILE A 604 -17.32 6.10 20.25
N ARG A 605 -18.53 6.25 19.71
CA ARG A 605 -19.03 5.46 18.57
C ARG A 605 -19.36 6.35 17.39
N ILE A 606 -18.96 5.94 16.19
CA ILE A 606 -19.23 6.64 14.94
C ILE A 606 -20.58 6.17 14.39
N GLY A 607 -21.50 7.10 14.20
CA GLY A 607 -22.74 6.88 13.49
C GLY A 607 -22.67 7.34 12.04
N VAL A 608 -23.42 6.66 11.18
CA VAL A 608 -23.59 6.97 9.76
C VAL A 608 -25.09 7.02 9.49
N ASN A 609 -25.56 8.11 8.90
CA ASN A 609 -26.94 8.29 8.44
C ASN A 609 -28.00 7.93 9.52
N GLY A 610 -27.84 8.47 10.73
CA GLY A 610 -28.79 8.28 11.83
C GLY A 610 -28.70 6.95 12.58
N THR A 611 -27.76 6.06 12.23
CA THR A 611 -27.53 4.80 12.95
C THR A 611 -26.09 4.63 13.39
N ILE A 612 -25.87 3.93 14.51
CA ILE A 612 -24.51 3.58 14.95
C ILE A 612 -23.95 2.49 14.03
N ALA A 613 -22.75 2.70 13.48
CA ALA A 613 -22.11 1.70 12.64
C ALA A 613 -21.86 0.41 13.44
N ARG A 614 -22.24 -0.75 12.87
CA ARG A 614 -22.21 -2.04 13.57
C ARG A 614 -20.81 -2.59 13.81
N VAL A 615 -19.86 -2.24 12.96
CA VAL A 615 -18.48 -2.74 12.96
C VAL A 615 -17.50 -1.58 12.84
N GLY A 616 -16.24 -1.81 13.20
CA GLY A 616 -15.18 -0.80 13.09
C GLY A 616 -15.15 0.25 14.20
N GLN A 617 -15.89 0.04 15.30
CA GLN A 617 -15.99 0.94 16.45
C GLN A 617 -14.76 0.91 17.37
N SER A 618 -13.57 1.15 16.82
CA SER A 618 -12.31 1.09 17.56
C SER A 618 -12.22 2.08 18.74
N TYR A 619 -13.09 3.10 18.78
CA TYR A 619 -13.12 4.11 19.83
C TYR A 619 -14.13 3.82 20.95
N ALA A 620 -14.86 2.70 20.89
CA ALA A 620 -15.83 2.33 21.91
C ALA A 620 -15.17 2.09 23.29
N THR A 621 -13.87 1.83 23.34
CA THR A 621 -13.10 1.68 24.59
C THR A 621 -12.38 2.96 25.01
N ALA A 622 -12.56 4.08 24.30
CA ALA A 622 -11.94 5.35 24.67
C ALA A 622 -12.43 5.77 26.05
N ASN A 623 -11.50 6.20 26.91
CA ASN A 623 -11.79 6.68 28.26
C ASN A 623 -10.75 7.72 28.65
N ALA A 624 -11.17 8.95 28.88
CA ALA A 624 -10.30 10.05 29.24
C ALA A 624 -11.04 11.12 30.05
N THR A 625 -10.26 12.02 30.65
CA THR A 625 -10.76 13.26 31.23
C THR A 625 -10.16 14.42 30.45
N ILE A 626 -11.02 15.26 29.87
CA ILE A 626 -10.61 16.42 29.09
C ILE A 626 -10.26 17.58 30.04
N GLY A 627 -9.08 18.15 29.84
CA GLY A 627 -8.57 19.31 30.56
C GLY A 627 -7.06 19.26 30.79
N SER A 628 -6.55 20.21 31.58
CA SER A 628 -5.12 20.26 31.92
C SER A 628 -4.64 19.02 32.68
N PRO A 629 -3.40 18.55 32.46
CA PRO A 629 -2.38 19.13 31.58
C PRO A 629 -2.44 18.67 30.11
N ASN A 630 -3.40 17.80 29.76
CA ASN A 630 -3.41 17.11 28.46
C ASN A 630 -4.00 17.96 27.32
N TYR A 631 -4.74 19.02 27.64
CA TYR A 631 -5.30 19.96 26.67
C TYR A 631 -4.37 21.16 26.44
N THR A 632 -4.22 21.53 25.16
CA THR A 632 -3.62 22.81 24.74
C THR A 632 -4.50 23.46 23.68
N PHE A 633 -4.50 24.79 23.58
CA PHE A 633 -5.26 25.48 22.53
C PHE A 633 -4.76 25.10 21.12
N ALA A 634 -3.44 25.08 20.91
CA ALA A 634 -2.84 24.82 19.60
C ALA A 634 -3.06 23.38 19.10
N GLY A 635 -3.08 22.39 20.00
CA GLY A 635 -3.13 20.98 19.63
C GLY A 635 -4.37 20.22 20.09
N GLY A 636 -5.26 20.83 20.88
CA GLY A 636 -6.30 20.11 21.60
C GLY A 636 -5.76 19.01 22.52
N GLN A 637 -6.60 18.04 22.84
CA GLN A 637 -6.27 16.83 23.60
C GLN A 637 -6.56 15.57 22.78
N LEU A 638 -5.56 14.73 22.56
CA LEU A 638 -5.71 13.47 21.85
C LEU A 638 -6.41 12.42 22.71
N LEU A 639 -7.43 11.77 22.15
CA LEU A 639 -8.28 10.80 22.85
C LEU A 639 -7.93 9.36 22.48
N SER A 640 -7.42 9.13 21.27
CA SER A 640 -7.01 7.81 20.81
C SER A 640 -6.02 7.89 19.64
N ASN A 641 -5.12 6.90 19.57
CA ASN A 641 -4.16 6.73 18.47
C ASN A 641 -4.56 5.64 17.46
N VAL A 642 -5.65 4.91 17.71
CA VAL A 642 -6.10 3.86 16.77
C VAL A 642 -6.94 4.46 15.64
N GLY A 643 -7.02 3.75 14.52
CA GLY A 643 -7.94 4.08 13.42
C GLY A 643 -9.24 3.30 13.52
N ALA A 644 -10.31 3.86 12.97
CA ALA A 644 -11.58 3.19 12.75
C ALA A 644 -11.86 3.14 11.24
N VAL A 645 -12.18 1.95 10.71
CA VAL A 645 -12.65 1.78 9.34
C VAL A 645 -14.16 1.59 9.39
N ILE A 646 -14.91 2.54 8.86
CA ILE A 646 -16.36 2.55 8.88
C ILE A 646 -16.87 2.32 7.46
N ALA A 647 -17.77 1.36 7.28
CA ALA A 647 -18.36 1.08 5.98
C ALA A 647 -19.11 2.31 5.45
N SER A 648 -18.99 2.52 4.14
CA SER A 648 -19.81 3.45 3.39
C SER A 648 -21.24 2.94 3.31
N ASP A 649 -22.20 3.86 3.41
CA ASP A 649 -23.63 3.52 3.33
C ASP A 649 -24.22 4.09 2.03
N LYS A 650 -24.31 5.42 1.91
CA LYS A 650 -24.76 6.14 0.71
C LYS A 650 -23.62 6.60 -0.20
N GLY A 651 -22.38 6.63 0.30
CA GLY A 651 -21.22 7.12 -0.45
C GLY A 651 -20.75 8.51 0.00
N ALA A 652 -19.52 8.88 -0.37
CA ALA A 652 -18.79 10.02 0.20
C ALA A 652 -19.48 11.38 0.00
N ASP A 653 -20.29 11.51 -1.05
CA ASP A 653 -21.03 12.73 -1.36
C ASP A 653 -22.31 12.90 -0.52
N SER A 654 -22.81 11.83 0.08
CA SER A 654 -24.14 11.80 0.71
C SER A 654 -24.15 11.26 2.13
N ASP A 655 -23.11 10.53 2.55
CA ASP A 655 -22.97 10.04 3.91
C ASP A 655 -22.77 11.19 4.89
N ILE A 656 -23.57 11.15 5.96
CA ILE A 656 -23.46 12.07 7.09
C ILE A 656 -23.05 11.28 8.32
N PHE A 657 -22.01 11.76 8.98
CA PHE A 657 -21.42 11.16 10.17
C PHE A 657 -21.85 11.93 11.41
N PHE A 658 -21.90 11.22 12.53
CA PHE A 658 -22.06 11.81 13.86
C PHE A 658 -21.36 10.93 14.89
N LEU A 659 -21.18 11.42 16.12
CA LEU A 659 -20.63 10.64 17.22
C LEU A 659 -21.70 10.41 18.29
N SER A 660 -21.61 9.25 18.93
CA SER A 660 -22.35 8.93 20.15
C SER A 660 -21.38 8.59 21.28
N PHE A 661 -21.75 8.94 22.51
CA PHE A 661 -20.90 8.78 23.69
C PHE A 661 -21.54 7.87 24.75
N ASP A 662 -20.74 7.06 25.44
CA ASP A 662 -21.17 6.42 26.69
C ASP A 662 -21.32 7.48 27.77
N GLN A 663 -20.35 8.40 27.84
CA GLN A 663 -20.38 9.59 28.66
C GLN A 663 -19.67 10.74 27.96
N LEU A 664 -20.27 11.94 28.02
CA LEU A 664 -19.59 13.19 27.73
C LEU A 664 -20.09 14.29 28.69
N GLY A 665 -19.21 14.71 29.58
CA GLY A 665 -19.58 15.60 30.67
C GLY A 665 -20.59 14.93 31.62
N SER A 666 -21.70 15.61 31.88
CA SER A 666 -22.81 15.08 32.68
C SER A 666 -23.77 14.18 31.89
N ASN A 667 -23.65 14.14 30.55
CA ASN A 667 -24.53 13.35 29.70
C ASN A 667 -24.01 11.91 29.63
N SER A 668 -24.91 10.93 29.76
CA SER A 668 -24.53 9.52 29.65
C SER A 668 -25.61 8.68 28.97
N HIS A 669 -25.15 7.67 28.24
CA HIS A 669 -25.97 6.62 27.66
C HIS A 669 -25.24 5.28 27.86
N ARG A 670 -25.92 4.26 28.40
CA ARG A 670 -25.30 2.95 28.57
C ARG A 670 -25.58 2.08 27.35
N PHE A 671 -24.56 1.87 26.54
CA PHE A 671 -24.62 0.77 25.56
C PHE A 671 -24.55 -0.56 26.30
N ALA A 672 -25.49 -1.45 26.00
CA ALA A 672 -25.36 -2.84 26.43
C ALA A 672 -24.21 -3.46 25.62
N GLU A 673 -23.11 -3.79 26.30
CA GLU A 673 -22.13 -4.72 25.74
C GLU A 673 -22.89 -5.99 25.33
N PRO A 674 -22.74 -6.47 24.08
CA PRO A 674 -23.38 -7.71 23.69
C PRO A 674 -22.93 -8.78 24.68
N THR A 675 -23.88 -9.39 25.38
CA THR A 675 -23.60 -10.59 26.16
C THR A 675 -22.97 -11.57 25.19
N ILE A 676 -21.69 -11.91 25.40
CA ILE A 676 -21.09 -13.06 24.74
C ILE A 676 -21.83 -14.27 25.31
N THR A 677 -22.97 -14.60 24.71
CA THR A 677 -23.48 -15.96 24.76
C THR A 677 -22.43 -16.75 23.99
N SER A 678 -21.52 -17.40 24.72
CA SER A 678 -20.75 -18.49 24.12
C SER A 678 -21.81 -19.37 23.47
N PRO A 679 -21.85 -19.46 22.12
CA PRO A 679 -22.72 -20.45 21.51
C PRO A 679 -22.33 -21.78 22.15
N PRO A 680 -23.27 -22.67 22.53
CA PRO A 680 -22.87 -24.06 22.70
C PRO A 680 -22.09 -24.39 21.43
N MET A 681 -20.83 -24.80 21.54
CA MET A 681 -20.05 -25.21 20.38
C MET A 681 -20.90 -26.23 19.65
N THR A 682 -21.52 -25.82 18.54
CA THR A 682 -21.93 -26.75 17.52
C THR A 682 -20.61 -27.36 17.08
N ALA A 683 -20.39 -28.61 17.47
CA ALA A 683 -19.23 -29.36 17.03
C ALA A 683 -19.07 -29.12 15.53
N ASP A 684 -17.91 -28.58 15.14
CA ASP A 684 -17.55 -28.50 13.72
C ASP A 684 -17.43 -29.95 13.24
N ASN A 685 -18.54 -30.47 12.71
CA ASN A 685 -18.63 -31.81 12.15
C ASN A 685 -18.11 -31.83 10.70
N THR A 686 -17.42 -30.78 10.23
CA THR A 686 -16.69 -30.90 8.97
C THR A 686 -15.61 -31.95 9.16
N PRO A 687 -15.59 -33.03 8.36
CA PRO A 687 -14.53 -34.02 8.43
C PRO A 687 -13.20 -33.32 8.20
N ARG A 688 -12.38 -33.24 9.24
CA ARG A 688 -10.98 -32.85 9.17
C ARG A 688 -10.18 -34.14 9.24
N ALA A 689 -9.02 -34.16 8.60
CA ALA A 689 -8.11 -35.26 8.84
C ALA A 689 -7.71 -35.25 10.32
N ASP A 690 -7.77 -36.41 10.98
CA ASP A 690 -7.35 -36.58 12.38
C ASP A 690 -5.85 -36.28 12.58
N PHE A 691 -5.09 -36.20 11.47
CA PHE A 691 -3.64 -35.97 11.44
C PHE A 691 -3.29 -34.85 10.45
N GLY A 692 -2.34 -34.01 10.83
CA GLY A 692 -1.73 -32.96 10.01
C GLY A 692 -0.23 -33.21 9.77
N ILE A 693 0.41 -32.33 9.01
CA ILE A 693 1.86 -32.30 8.87
C ILE A 693 2.41 -31.24 9.83
N ALA A 694 3.46 -31.57 10.58
CA ALA A 694 4.11 -30.63 11.48
C ALA A 694 4.69 -29.43 10.70
N THR A 695 4.58 -28.22 11.26
CA THR A 695 5.25 -27.04 10.67
C THR A 695 6.75 -27.26 10.66
N PHE A 696 7.45 -26.70 9.67
CA PHE A 696 8.89 -26.92 9.54
C PHE A 696 9.70 -26.44 10.75
N GLU A 697 9.22 -25.42 11.46
CA GLU A 697 9.83 -24.97 12.72
C GLU A 697 9.76 -26.07 13.79
N ARG A 698 8.64 -26.82 13.84
CA ARG A 698 8.50 -27.99 14.72
C ARG A 698 9.37 -29.14 14.22
N VAL A 699 9.39 -29.42 12.93
CA VAL A 699 10.28 -30.44 12.33
C VAL A 699 11.75 -30.13 12.65
N ASN A 700 12.18 -28.87 12.48
CA ASN A 700 13.53 -28.40 12.78
C ASN A 700 13.88 -28.57 14.27
N ARG A 701 12.95 -28.25 15.18
CA ARG A 701 13.12 -28.49 16.61
C ARG A 701 13.18 -29.99 16.95
N SER A 702 12.34 -30.81 16.33
CA SER A 702 12.37 -32.27 16.52
C SER A 702 13.67 -32.88 16.02
N MET A 703 14.14 -32.50 14.83
CA MET A 703 15.43 -32.94 14.30
C MET A 703 16.60 -32.52 15.20
N SER A 704 16.58 -31.29 15.72
CA SER A 704 17.55 -30.81 16.69
C SER A 704 17.53 -31.62 17.99
N ALA A 705 16.34 -31.91 18.53
CA ALA A 705 16.19 -32.70 19.75
C ALA A 705 16.65 -34.17 19.56
N ILE A 706 16.31 -34.78 18.42
CA ILE A 706 16.67 -36.17 18.11
C ILE A 706 18.17 -36.32 17.89
N THR A 707 18.80 -35.37 17.21
CA THR A 707 20.24 -35.45 16.87
C THR A 707 21.17 -34.79 17.88
N GLY A 708 20.66 -33.92 18.75
CA GLY A 708 21.49 -33.09 19.63
C GLY A 708 22.25 -31.97 18.93
N VAL A 709 22.12 -31.83 17.60
CA VAL A 709 22.71 -30.73 16.84
C VAL A 709 21.89 -29.45 17.12
N PRO A 710 22.49 -28.35 17.57
CA PRO A 710 21.76 -27.11 17.81
C PRO A 710 21.13 -26.56 16.54
N ILE A 711 19.91 -26.01 16.62
CA ILE A 711 19.26 -25.28 15.52
C ILE A 711 20.11 -24.10 15.00
N THR A 712 21.05 -23.62 15.82
CA THR A 712 22.01 -22.54 15.50
C THR A 712 23.28 -23.03 14.81
N ASN A 713 23.43 -24.33 14.56
CA ASN A 713 24.54 -24.86 13.77
C ASN A 713 24.54 -24.22 12.38
N SER A 714 25.65 -23.65 11.94
CA SER A 714 25.73 -22.83 10.73
C SER A 714 25.29 -23.54 9.45
N THR A 715 25.56 -24.85 9.33
CA THR A 715 25.16 -25.65 8.15
C THR A 715 23.66 -25.88 8.14
N VAL A 716 23.09 -26.21 9.30
CA VAL A 716 21.66 -26.45 9.47
C VAL A 716 20.86 -25.15 9.33
N ALA A 717 21.31 -24.06 9.97
CA ALA A 717 20.63 -22.77 9.96
C ALA A 717 20.59 -22.16 8.55
N ALA A 718 21.69 -22.25 7.79
CA ALA A 718 21.74 -21.78 6.41
C ALA A 718 20.76 -22.55 5.51
N LEU A 719 20.72 -23.88 5.64
CA LEU A 719 19.79 -24.71 4.85
C LEU A 719 18.33 -24.50 5.27
N TYR A 720 18.06 -24.39 6.56
CA TYR A 720 16.72 -24.10 7.09
C TYR A 720 16.18 -22.78 6.53
N ASN A 721 17.00 -21.72 6.50
CA ASN A 721 16.61 -20.41 5.97
C ASN A 721 16.39 -20.44 4.45
N SER A 722 17.16 -21.23 3.71
CA SER A 722 16.98 -21.43 2.26
C SER A 722 15.68 -22.17 1.92
N GLU A 723 15.37 -23.22 2.69
CA GLU A 723 14.22 -24.08 2.42
C GLU A 723 12.92 -23.61 3.08
N GLN A 724 12.95 -22.54 3.89
CA GLN A 724 11.78 -22.04 4.62
C GLN A 724 10.62 -21.58 3.70
N GLN A 725 10.92 -21.22 2.46
CA GLN A 725 9.89 -20.79 1.50
C GLN A 725 9.13 -21.98 0.90
N SER A 726 9.69 -23.17 0.97
CA SER A 726 9.13 -24.41 0.43
C SER A 726 8.27 -25.14 1.46
N LEU A 727 7.49 -24.45 2.31
CA LEU A 727 6.88 -25.04 3.52
C LEU A 727 5.36 -24.89 3.67
N PRO A 728 4.69 -25.81 4.40
CA PRO A 728 3.31 -25.63 4.81
C PRO A 728 3.20 -24.51 5.85
N SER A 729 2.39 -23.49 5.56
CA SER A 729 2.08 -22.38 6.48
C SER A 729 1.10 -22.76 7.60
N ALA A 730 0.51 -23.96 7.51
CA ALA A 730 -0.42 -24.51 8.48
C ALA A 730 -0.27 -26.03 8.56
N PRO A 731 -0.58 -26.66 9.72
CA PRO A 731 -0.43 -28.10 9.90
C PRO A 731 -1.58 -28.88 9.28
N ARG A 732 -1.66 -28.85 7.95
CA ARG A 732 -2.77 -29.36 7.16
C ARG A 732 -2.25 -30.38 6.16
N ILE A 733 -2.77 -31.61 6.23
CA ILE A 733 -2.33 -32.71 5.35
C ILE A 733 -2.76 -32.47 3.90
N ASP A 734 -3.88 -31.78 3.68
CA ASP A 734 -4.41 -31.36 2.37
C ASP A 734 -3.58 -30.26 1.71
N ALA A 735 -2.73 -29.56 2.47
CA ALA A 735 -1.79 -28.57 1.97
C ALA A 735 -0.39 -29.15 1.68
N PHE A 736 -0.21 -30.46 1.79
CA PHE A 736 1.10 -31.09 1.69
C PHE A 736 1.55 -31.32 0.23
N LEU A 737 2.63 -30.64 -0.18
CA LEU A 737 3.23 -30.74 -1.52
C LEU A 737 4.52 -31.58 -1.53
N THR A 738 4.88 -32.11 -2.69
CA THR A 738 6.13 -32.88 -2.90
C THR A 738 7.38 -32.06 -2.58
N ALA A 739 7.37 -30.75 -2.82
CA ALA A 739 8.44 -29.83 -2.47
C ALA A 739 8.77 -29.85 -0.96
N HIS A 740 7.75 -30.06 -0.11
CA HIS A 740 7.95 -30.14 1.35
C HIS A 740 8.72 -31.40 1.75
N GLN A 741 8.48 -32.56 1.11
CA GLN A 741 9.28 -33.77 1.38
C GLN A 741 10.74 -33.57 1.00
N THR A 742 11.01 -32.88 -0.12
CA THR A 742 12.37 -32.60 -0.56
C THR A 742 13.11 -31.71 0.43
N ALA A 743 12.49 -30.61 0.86
CA ALA A 743 13.04 -29.70 1.87
C ALA A 743 13.30 -30.40 3.22
N ILE A 744 12.34 -31.21 3.70
CA ILE A 744 12.49 -32.00 4.94
C ILE A 744 13.64 -33.00 4.82
N THR A 745 13.78 -33.68 3.68
CA THR A 745 14.86 -34.64 3.45
C THR A 745 16.23 -33.98 3.40
N GLN A 746 16.33 -32.79 2.80
CA GLN A 746 17.57 -32.01 2.77
C GLN A 746 17.96 -31.57 4.18
N LEU A 747 17.01 -31.04 4.96
CA LEU A 747 17.25 -30.65 6.35
C LEU A 747 17.65 -31.84 7.22
N ALA A 748 16.96 -32.98 7.09
CA ALA A 748 17.31 -34.24 7.74
C ALA A 748 18.75 -34.68 7.43
N THR A 749 19.15 -34.55 6.15
CA THR A 749 20.51 -34.90 5.70
C THR A 749 21.56 -33.99 6.32
N ALA A 750 21.31 -32.69 6.45
CA ALA A 750 22.22 -31.77 7.12
C ALA A 750 22.37 -32.10 8.61
N TYR A 751 21.26 -32.36 9.30
CA TYR A 751 21.26 -32.77 10.71
C TYR A 751 22.03 -34.08 10.94
N CYS A 752 21.75 -35.10 10.13
CA CYS A 752 22.44 -36.38 10.23
C CYS A 752 23.91 -36.30 9.81
N GLY A 753 24.26 -35.41 8.88
CA GLY A 753 25.64 -35.07 8.56
C GLY A 753 26.37 -34.54 9.79
N GLN A 754 25.83 -33.50 10.44
CA GLN A 754 26.42 -32.90 11.64
C GLN A 754 26.51 -33.87 12.81
N LEU A 755 25.46 -34.68 13.03
CA LEU A 755 25.46 -35.74 14.05
C LEU A 755 26.60 -36.74 13.83
N ILE A 756 26.75 -37.25 12.61
CA ILE A 756 27.73 -38.30 12.30
C ILE A 756 29.14 -37.73 12.12
N ASP A 757 29.32 -36.47 11.75
CA ASP A 757 30.67 -35.89 11.58
C ASP A 757 31.24 -35.35 12.90
N THR A 758 30.40 -35.09 13.91
CA THR A 758 30.82 -34.57 15.23
C THR A 758 30.95 -35.69 16.26
N GLN A 759 32.16 -35.96 16.75
CA GLN A 759 32.43 -37.07 17.66
C GLN A 759 31.60 -37.03 18.95
N SER A 760 31.51 -35.87 19.61
CA SER A 760 30.71 -35.73 20.84
C SER A 760 29.23 -36.03 20.65
N LEU A 761 28.66 -35.70 19.49
CA LEU A 761 27.25 -35.99 19.17
C LEU A 761 27.04 -37.46 18.81
N ARG A 762 28.00 -38.07 18.12
CA ARG A 762 28.01 -39.52 17.87
C ARG A 762 28.06 -40.31 19.16
N ASP A 763 28.99 -40.00 20.05
CA ASP A 763 29.15 -40.72 21.33
C ASP A 763 27.88 -40.59 22.18
N ALA A 764 27.29 -39.40 22.22
CA ALA A 764 26.01 -39.16 22.90
C ALA A 764 24.80 -39.86 22.26
N SER A 765 24.92 -40.33 21.02
CA SER A 765 23.82 -40.94 20.28
C SER A 765 23.95 -42.45 20.12
N PHE A 766 25.16 -42.95 19.89
CA PHE A 766 25.44 -44.35 19.58
C PHE A 766 26.43 -45.00 20.55
N GLY A 767 26.90 -44.27 21.57
CA GLY A 767 28.07 -44.65 22.36
C GLY A 767 29.33 -44.75 21.50
N ASN A 768 30.36 -45.43 22.00
CA ASN A 768 31.65 -45.57 21.31
C ASN A 768 31.62 -46.66 20.21
N GLY A 769 30.45 -47.24 19.92
CA GLY A 769 30.30 -48.44 19.09
C GLY A 769 30.54 -48.22 17.59
N LEU A 770 30.53 -46.97 17.11
CA LEU A 770 30.72 -46.64 15.69
C LEU A 770 32.11 -46.07 15.36
N ASP A 771 32.77 -45.43 16.32
CA ASP A 771 33.92 -44.55 16.09
C ASP A 771 35.12 -45.24 15.42
N ALA A 772 35.45 -46.46 15.85
CA ALA A 772 36.56 -47.23 15.28
C ALA A 772 36.29 -47.74 13.85
N SER A 773 35.04 -47.66 13.37
CA SER A 773 34.59 -48.30 12.13
C SER A 773 34.02 -47.32 11.10
N LEU A 774 33.98 -46.01 11.37
CA LEU A 774 33.33 -45.02 10.48
C LEU A 774 33.83 -45.05 9.03
N THR A 775 35.12 -45.31 8.83
CA THR A 775 35.77 -45.39 7.52
C THR A 775 35.79 -46.81 6.94
N ALA A 776 35.42 -47.82 7.72
CA ALA A 776 35.30 -49.18 7.24
C ALA A 776 34.12 -49.31 6.27
N THR A 777 34.15 -50.37 5.45
CA THR A 777 33.04 -50.63 4.52
C THR A 777 31.79 -51.04 5.29
N SER A 778 30.65 -50.49 4.88
CA SER A 778 29.33 -50.83 5.43
C SER A 778 29.02 -52.32 5.25
N ALA A 779 29.55 -52.96 4.19
CA ALA A 779 29.43 -54.40 3.98
C ALA A 779 30.07 -55.22 5.11
N ALA A 780 31.26 -54.82 5.57
CA ALA A 780 31.97 -55.53 6.64
C ALA A 780 31.31 -55.31 8.01
N PHE A 781 30.71 -54.13 8.24
CA PHE A 781 30.16 -53.74 9.54
C PHE A 781 28.67 -54.07 9.71
N PHE A 782 27.85 -53.88 8.67
CA PHE A 782 26.38 -54.07 8.68
C PHE A 782 25.89 -55.27 7.85
N GLY A 783 26.76 -55.96 7.10
CA GLY A 783 26.40 -57.06 6.19
C GLY A 783 25.87 -58.34 6.88
N THR A 784 25.49 -59.36 6.12
CA THR A 784 24.71 -60.51 6.62
C THR A 784 25.51 -61.70 7.16
N ALA A 785 26.84 -61.71 7.05
CA ALA A 785 27.68 -62.85 7.43
C ALA A 785 28.19 -62.76 8.91
N THR A 786 27.37 -63.19 9.88
CA THR A 786 27.66 -63.36 11.35
C THR A 786 27.97 -62.07 12.14
N PRO A 787 27.88 -62.03 13.49
CA PRO A 787 26.79 -61.48 14.32
C PRO A 787 26.41 -59.98 14.07
N ASN A 788 26.35 -59.51 12.83
CA ASN A 788 26.13 -58.11 12.46
C ASN A 788 24.70 -57.57 12.70
N THR A 789 23.80 -58.36 13.26
CA THR A 789 22.57 -57.84 13.89
C THR A 789 22.92 -56.94 15.07
N ALA A 790 23.93 -57.29 15.88
CA ALA A 790 24.36 -56.46 17.00
C ALA A 790 24.90 -55.09 16.54
N ASN A 791 25.69 -55.05 15.47
CA ASN A 791 26.23 -53.79 14.92
C ASN A 791 25.13 -52.90 14.30
N ARG A 792 24.15 -53.49 13.61
CA ARG A 792 22.99 -52.73 13.12
C ARG A 792 22.13 -52.20 14.27
N SER A 793 21.96 -52.97 15.34
CA SER A 793 21.24 -52.54 16.54
C SER A 793 21.85 -51.31 17.20
N ILE A 794 23.18 -51.11 17.13
CA ILE A 794 23.84 -49.87 17.62
C ILE A 794 23.20 -48.62 17.00
N VAL A 795 22.95 -48.65 15.69
CA VAL A 795 22.34 -47.52 14.95
C VAL A 795 20.83 -47.51 15.09
N ILE A 796 20.19 -48.66 14.87
CA ILE A 796 18.73 -48.75 14.78
C ILE A 796 18.08 -48.45 16.13
N ASP A 797 18.61 -49.01 17.22
CA ASP A 797 18.00 -48.88 18.54
C ASP A 797 18.14 -47.43 19.05
N ALA A 798 19.29 -46.81 18.79
CA ALA A 798 19.55 -45.40 19.10
C ALA A 798 18.60 -44.45 18.37
N LEU A 799 18.42 -44.63 17.06
CA LEU A 799 17.56 -43.76 16.25
C LEU A 799 16.08 -43.92 16.63
N ILE A 800 15.63 -45.15 16.88
CA ILE A 800 14.25 -45.42 17.30
C ILE A 800 13.98 -44.85 18.69
N ALA A 801 14.89 -45.08 19.65
CA ALA A 801 14.72 -44.58 21.01
C ALA A 801 14.62 -43.06 21.06
N LYS A 802 15.38 -42.34 20.22
CA LYS A 802 15.36 -40.88 20.18
C LYS A 802 14.21 -40.29 19.35
N ALA A 803 13.85 -40.90 18.22
CA ALA A 803 12.85 -40.35 17.31
C ALA A 803 11.41 -40.78 17.62
N ILE A 804 11.21 -42.00 18.10
CA ILE A 804 9.88 -42.56 18.41
C ILE A 804 9.66 -42.57 19.93
N GLY A 805 10.71 -42.75 20.74
CA GLY A 805 10.60 -42.84 22.19
C GLY A 805 10.33 -44.27 22.68
N THR A 806 10.59 -44.53 23.97
CA THR A 806 10.51 -45.88 24.56
C THR A 806 9.12 -46.28 25.05
N ASN A 807 8.14 -45.36 25.00
CA ASN A 807 6.80 -45.53 25.58
C ASN A 807 5.66 -45.47 24.53
N VAL A 808 5.97 -45.69 23.25
CA VAL A 808 5.02 -45.51 22.12
C VAL A 808 4.60 -46.88 21.55
N ASP A 809 3.49 -46.92 20.80
CA ASP A 809 2.94 -48.11 20.14
C ASP A 809 4.04 -49.01 19.55
N THR A 810 4.13 -50.23 20.08
CA THR A 810 5.15 -51.21 19.72
C THR A 810 5.13 -51.55 18.24
N THR A 811 3.99 -51.35 17.56
CA THR A 811 3.80 -51.60 16.13
C THR A 811 4.63 -50.64 15.26
N ALA A 812 4.62 -49.35 15.58
CA ALA A 812 5.35 -48.33 14.82
C ALA A 812 6.87 -48.46 14.99
N ALA A 813 7.32 -48.73 16.22
CA ALA A 813 8.72 -48.98 16.52
C ALA A 813 9.23 -50.27 15.83
N SER A 814 8.43 -51.33 15.79
CA SER A 814 8.77 -52.57 15.06
C SER A 814 8.83 -52.35 13.55
N ALA A 815 7.89 -51.60 12.97
CA ALA A 815 7.91 -51.27 11.55
C ALA A 815 9.15 -50.45 11.15
N ALA A 816 9.45 -49.38 11.91
CA ALA A 816 10.66 -48.58 11.69
C ALA A 816 11.94 -49.41 11.84
N ARG A 817 12.02 -50.31 12.84
CA ARG A 817 13.15 -51.22 13.02
C ARG A 817 13.36 -52.13 11.81
N ASN A 818 12.28 -52.69 11.26
CA ASN A 818 12.36 -53.56 10.10
C ASN A 818 12.84 -52.80 8.85
N GLU A 819 12.33 -51.60 8.60
CA GLU A 819 12.73 -50.77 7.46
C GLU A 819 14.19 -50.31 7.57
N LEU A 820 14.65 -49.87 8.74
CA LEU A 820 16.04 -49.49 8.95
C LEU A 820 16.99 -50.68 8.81
N ASN A 821 16.58 -51.85 9.30
CA ASN A 821 17.36 -53.07 9.14
C ASN A 821 17.45 -53.48 7.66
N ALA A 822 16.35 -53.38 6.91
CA ALA A 822 16.34 -53.63 5.47
C ALA A 822 17.23 -52.63 4.72
N LEU A 823 17.17 -51.35 5.07
CA LEU A 823 17.99 -50.29 4.48
C LEU A 823 19.48 -50.53 4.71
N LEU A 824 19.91 -50.77 5.95
CA LEU A 824 21.32 -51.04 6.28
C LEU A 824 21.84 -52.34 5.64
N THR A 825 20.96 -53.30 5.39
CA THR A 825 21.29 -54.53 4.64
C THR A 825 21.46 -54.27 3.14
N ARG A 826 20.66 -53.35 2.58
CA ARG A 826 20.62 -53.07 1.14
C ARG A 826 21.72 -52.11 0.71
N ILE A 827 22.11 -51.13 1.52
CA ILE A 827 23.14 -50.13 1.17
C ILE A 827 24.44 -50.76 0.64
N PRO A 828 25.02 -51.81 1.26
CA PRO A 828 26.20 -52.50 0.73
C PRO A 828 26.04 -53.08 -0.68
N THR A 829 24.81 -53.43 -1.07
CA THR A 829 24.51 -53.95 -2.42
C THR A 829 24.31 -52.83 -3.44
N LEU A 830 23.88 -51.65 -3.00
CA LEU A 830 23.70 -50.45 -3.84
C LEU A 830 25.03 -49.72 -4.07
N SER A 831 25.94 -49.78 -3.09
CA SER A 831 27.29 -49.22 -3.20
C SER A 831 28.26 -50.06 -2.37
N ALA A 832 29.05 -50.89 -3.05
CA ALA A 832 30.05 -51.76 -2.41
C ALA A 832 31.14 -50.97 -1.66
N THR A 833 31.31 -49.68 -2.00
CA THR A 833 32.27 -48.76 -1.38
C THR A 833 31.65 -47.89 -0.28
N ALA A 834 30.36 -48.02 0.00
CA ALA A 834 29.71 -47.22 1.04
C ALA A 834 30.35 -47.48 2.40
N THR A 835 30.70 -46.42 3.12
CA THR A 835 31.28 -46.51 4.47
C THR A 835 30.22 -46.66 5.54
N VAL A 836 30.63 -47.07 6.75
CA VAL A 836 29.74 -47.07 7.94
C VAL A 836 29.16 -45.70 8.20
N SER A 837 29.95 -44.63 8.04
CA SER A 837 29.48 -43.24 8.16
C SER A 837 28.34 -42.93 7.16
N GLN A 838 28.52 -43.27 5.88
CA GLN A 838 27.52 -43.01 4.84
C GLN A 838 26.23 -43.82 5.07
N ALA A 839 26.36 -45.10 5.45
CA ALA A 839 25.21 -45.94 5.75
C ALA A 839 24.44 -45.46 6.99
N THR A 840 25.15 -44.98 8.02
CA THR A 840 24.55 -44.44 9.23
C THR A 840 23.85 -43.10 8.97
N LYS A 841 24.45 -42.21 8.15
CA LYS A 841 23.80 -40.97 7.71
C LYS A 841 22.50 -41.25 6.96
N ALA A 842 22.51 -42.22 6.03
CA ALA A 842 21.31 -42.60 5.28
C ALA A 842 20.20 -43.15 6.20
N ALA A 843 20.55 -44.01 7.17
CA ALA A 843 19.58 -44.52 8.14
C ALA A 843 19.02 -43.41 9.04
N CYS A 844 19.86 -42.50 9.51
CA CYS A 844 19.44 -41.33 10.28
C CYS A 844 18.49 -40.42 9.48
N THR A 845 18.83 -40.11 8.23
CA THR A 845 17.99 -39.27 7.36
C THR A 845 16.63 -39.90 7.13
N ALA A 846 16.58 -41.23 6.93
CA ALA A 846 15.32 -41.96 6.76
C ALA A 846 14.40 -41.84 7.99
N VAL A 847 14.96 -41.82 9.20
CA VAL A 847 14.17 -41.63 10.44
C VAL A 847 13.70 -40.18 10.58
N LEU A 848 14.59 -39.21 10.39
CA LEU A 848 14.26 -37.79 10.56
C LEU A 848 13.26 -37.28 9.51
N ALA A 849 13.28 -37.83 8.30
CA ALA A 849 12.30 -37.51 7.25
C ALA A 849 11.03 -38.37 7.30
N SER A 850 10.90 -39.28 8.28
CA SER A 850 9.76 -40.19 8.37
C SER A 850 8.51 -39.50 8.92
N ALA A 851 7.37 -40.17 8.71
CA ALA A 851 6.09 -39.80 9.31
C ALA A 851 6.13 -39.68 10.84
N ALA A 852 7.02 -40.42 11.51
CA ALA A 852 7.16 -40.37 12.97
C ALA A 852 7.67 -39.01 13.49
N VAL A 853 8.35 -38.23 12.63
CA VAL A 853 8.89 -36.91 12.98
C VAL A 853 8.08 -35.79 12.33
N THR A 854 7.35 -36.08 11.24
CA THR A 854 6.73 -35.09 10.37
C THR A 854 5.20 -35.02 10.44
N LEU A 855 4.52 -36.04 10.96
CA LEU A 855 3.08 -35.99 11.23
C LEU A 855 2.79 -35.45 12.64
N GLN A 856 1.64 -34.81 12.80
CA GLN A 856 1.13 -34.36 14.11
C GLN A 856 -0.37 -34.61 14.28
#